data_AF-A0A0C2VBJ9-F1
#
_entry.id   AF-A0A0C2VBJ9-F1
#
_cell.length_a   1.000
_cell.length_b   1.000
_cell.length_c   1.000
_cell.angle_alpha   90.00
_cell.angle_beta   90.00
_cell.angle_gamma   90.00
#
_symmetry.space_group_name_H-M   'P 1'
#
loop_
_entity.id
_entity.type
_entity.pdbx_description
1 polymer ?
#
loop_
_entity_poly.entity_id
_entity_poly.type
_entity_poly.pdbx_seq_one_letter_code
_entity_poly.pdbx_strand_id
1 'polypeptide(L)'
;MKNQYRSYQESLETLYNLQKNHPNLIEIIKIGQTYEKRDIVLAKISQNVSKADTKPAMLYTGSIHAREWIGNELALDFMHFVAKNQHIDPVLEKSLNEATIYMVPCLNPDGYEYSRKHFSFWRKNRRPNYDGTIGVDLNRNFSIGFKKESNTSSNVYGGEYPFSEAETQAIKTFVDAHPNITIAFDYHSQGNVFFPAHKFKHEAEIDGTDMNALCANMNDEIHKVTGRRYGIHRGKPPAALISGSGREYYYSKGIIATVVEVGTKNIPDYMKSMSSSIKENIPALKMAFSEVVNYSHNAPKRVDDFTIESVTFNGVSLVWNYEIREDIYFEIYRSTQDKDACNERTRIAIVGEKYYEDSNLNSATTYFYTIRAVNKKSGYKSPFAPVVKVRTRLENDEFYKIIFASKSETGYLGENSKEQNRSHFGENSLFAGVSHAKGICCSVITFGLDTIPSNHATIKSAKLYLYPMNRVGAKIEKYGEWNASILDSESFGEITDYDDVVNAKVTGTVGNAIESHNLTQGIWNVWQFSKHECQLLQAQIAKKKVHFRIDGPKTLPDGEDSQIMQFDIGYGRFGGGIHYRPMLDIKYTIQESRIALTPNRTLSISKEGIIESLTSGFDANGDRVYGYMEFNLDAMPQYETHIITSAILKIKNKNSFKKNRDTRYYVELIEVDSVTSYDDIRHRDKIEYIGYEVAESDLTLKNDNYFIFDTLSKMTLSNLHKEGKTLKLAIKATSPDNKIKDRILKWDNHVELQLKYINRRRKPLDPVQNVKITKVNGLVKLTWDEVEHNDLVGYYVVRNSFHVPKNFSDGVKIYGGKDTYTYDNFGSLDKKKYYSVFSYDNVPNYSLPTHIEYNPLEVY
;
A
#
# COMPACT_ATOMS: atom_id res chain seq x y z
N MET A 1 -14.40 22.87 31.75
CA MET A 1 -14.52 22.12 30.48
C MET A 1 -15.86 22.36 29.78
N LYS A 2 -17.03 22.03 30.36
CA LYS A 2 -18.33 22.11 29.62
C LYS A 2 -18.75 23.51 29.15
N ASN A 3 -18.42 24.56 29.92
CA ASN A 3 -18.77 25.96 29.58
C ASN A 3 -18.04 26.49 28.33
N GLN A 4 -17.05 25.77 27.79
CA GLN A 4 -16.34 26.16 26.57
C GLN A 4 -17.05 25.68 25.29
N TYR A 5 -18.02 24.78 25.42
CA TYR A 5 -18.83 24.29 24.29
C TYR A 5 -20.10 25.13 24.17
N ARG A 6 -20.65 25.29 22.97
CA ARG A 6 -21.88 26.05 22.70
C ARG A 6 -23.15 25.24 23.00
N SER A 7 -24.08 25.77 23.77
CA SER A 7 -25.41 25.18 23.94
C SER A 7 -26.13 25.10 22.61
N TYR A 8 -27.18 24.28 22.53
CA TYR A 8 -28.00 24.21 21.33
C TYR A 8 -28.65 25.55 21.01
N GLN A 9 -29.02 26.32 22.05
CA GLN A 9 -29.55 27.67 21.87
C GLN A 9 -28.51 28.63 21.27
N GLU A 10 -27.28 28.65 21.80
CA GLU A 10 -26.18 29.46 21.23
C GLU A 10 -25.84 29.00 19.80
N SER A 11 -25.99 27.70 19.51
CA SER A 11 -25.82 27.14 18.16
C SER A 11 -26.89 27.70 17.20
N LEU A 12 -28.17 27.69 17.60
CA LEU A 12 -29.26 28.29 16.81
C LEU A 12 -29.04 29.78 16.57
N GLU A 13 -28.65 30.53 17.60
CA GLU A 13 -28.34 31.96 17.48
C GLU A 13 -27.20 32.21 16.49
N THR A 14 -26.16 31.37 16.52
CA THR A 14 -25.05 31.43 15.56
C THR A 14 -25.54 31.21 14.13
N LEU A 15 -26.38 30.19 13.91
CA LEU A 15 -26.95 29.87 12.59
C LEU A 15 -27.81 30.99 12.02
N TYR A 16 -28.75 31.51 12.82
CA TYR A 16 -29.62 32.59 12.36
C TYR A 16 -28.87 33.91 12.14
N ASN A 17 -27.82 34.18 12.94
CA ASN A 17 -26.94 35.32 12.70
C ASN A 17 -26.14 35.15 11.39
N LEU A 18 -25.65 33.95 11.08
CA LEU A 18 -24.98 33.65 9.81
C LEU A 18 -25.91 33.87 8.61
N GLN A 19 -27.15 33.35 8.66
CA GLN A 19 -28.14 33.61 7.62
C GLN A 19 -28.43 35.11 7.47
N LYS A 20 -28.64 35.82 8.59
CA LYS A 20 -28.92 37.27 8.57
C LYS A 20 -27.81 38.06 7.89
N ASN A 21 -26.55 37.70 8.14
CA ASN A 21 -25.39 38.40 7.58
C ASN A 21 -25.05 37.95 6.15
N HIS A 22 -25.47 36.73 5.75
CA HIS A 22 -25.19 36.16 4.44
C HIS A 22 -26.44 35.53 3.78
N PRO A 23 -27.53 36.30 3.56
CA PRO A 23 -28.83 35.75 3.17
C PRO A 23 -28.88 35.15 1.76
N ASN A 24 -27.96 35.54 0.87
CA ASN A 24 -27.84 34.95 -0.47
C ASN A 24 -27.06 33.63 -0.47
N LEU A 25 -26.25 33.40 0.56
CA LEU A 25 -25.35 32.26 0.69
C LEU A 25 -25.97 31.15 1.55
N ILE A 26 -26.60 31.51 2.67
CA ILE A 26 -27.03 30.60 3.74
C ILE A 26 -28.53 30.76 4.00
N GLU A 27 -29.25 29.64 4.01
CA GLU A 27 -30.64 29.52 4.45
C GLU A 27 -30.74 28.44 5.53
N ILE A 28 -31.37 28.74 6.66
CA ILE A 28 -31.65 27.83 7.76
C ILE A 28 -33.08 27.32 7.63
N ILE A 29 -33.23 26.01 7.54
CA ILE A 29 -34.50 25.33 7.32
C ILE A 29 -34.77 24.39 8.49
N LYS A 30 -35.99 24.45 9.02
CA LYS A 30 -36.48 23.44 9.96
C LYS A 30 -36.85 22.17 9.20
N ILE A 31 -36.15 21.08 9.49
CA ILE A 31 -36.38 19.77 8.85
C ILE A 31 -37.21 18.81 9.72
N GLY A 32 -37.39 19.13 11.01
CA GLY A 32 -38.18 18.33 11.93
C GLY A 32 -38.23 18.91 13.33
N GLN A 33 -38.75 18.14 14.26
CA GLN A 33 -38.80 18.50 15.68
C GLN A 33 -38.60 17.24 16.53
N THR A 34 -37.82 17.35 17.60
CA THR A 34 -37.48 16.25 18.52
C THR A 34 -38.65 15.87 19.43
N TYR A 35 -38.46 14.84 20.27
CA TYR A 35 -39.44 14.43 21.28
C TYR A 35 -39.75 15.57 22.27
N GLU A 36 -38.72 16.25 22.81
CA GLU A 36 -38.86 17.37 23.75
C GLU A 36 -39.15 18.71 23.03
N LYS A 37 -39.63 18.66 21.79
CA LYS A 37 -40.12 19.80 21.00
C LYS A 37 -39.05 20.83 20.59
N ARG A 38 -37.78 20.42 20.50
CA ARG A 38 -36.72 21.26 19.92
C ARG A 38 -36.71 21.11 18.40
N ASP A 39 -36.56 22.22 17.71
CA ASP A 39 -36.47 22.20 16.24
C ASP A 39 -35.17 21.56 15.80
N ILE A 40 -35.24 20.71 14.78
CA ILE A 40 -34.07 20.16 14.10
C ILE A 40 -33.85 21.01 12.86
N VAL A 41 -32.70 21.67 12.78
CA VAL A 41 -32.39 22.65 11.73
C VAL A 41 -31.27 22.18 10.81
N LEU A 42 -31.35 22.61 9.56
CA LEU A 42 -30.38 22.37 8.51
C LEU A 42 -29.97 23.72 7.90
N ALA A 43 -28.67 23.95 7.74
CA ALA A 43 -28.13 25.04 6.96
C ALA A 43 -27.91 24.59 5.51
N LYS A 44 -28.60 25.25 4.59
CA LYS A 44 -28.44 25.12 3.13
C LYS A 44 -27.49 26.23 2.66
N ILE A 45 -26.38 25.86 2.04
CA ILE A 45 -25.29 26.78 1.70
C ILE A 45 -24.91 26.62 0.22
N SER A 46 -25.01 27.69 -0.56
CA SER A 46 -24.56 27.73 -1.96
C SER A 46 -24.38 29.18 -2.40
N GLN A 47 -23.58 29.46 -3.43
CA GLN A 47 -23.36 30.84 -3.91
C GLN A 47 -24.68 31.59 -4.20
N ASN A 48 -25.72 30.86 -4.61
CA ASN A 48 -27.09 31.36 -4.67
C ASN A 48 -28.02 30.29 -4.07
N VAL A 49 -28.45 30.53 -2.83
CA VAL A 49 -29.22 29.56 -2.04
C VAL A 49 -30.55 29.17 -2.68
N SER A 50 -31.18 30.07 -3.46
CA SER A 50 -32.44 29.78 -4.19
C SER A 50 -32.28 28.72 -5.28
N LYS A 51 -31.06 28.48 -5.77
CA LYS A 51 -30.75 27.46 -6.78
C LYS A 51 -30.06 26.23 -6.18
N ALA A 52 -29.90 26.17 -4.86
CA ALA A 52 -29.05 25.17 -4.22
C ALA A 52 -29.52 23.73 -4.52
N ASP A 53 -30.83 23.49 -4.58
CA ASP A 53 -31.40 22.15 -4.78
C ASP A 53 -31.27 21.64 -6.22
N THR A 54 -30.87 22.51 -7.16
CA THR A 54 -30.57 22.14 -8.56
C THR A 54 -29.13 21.69 -8.76
N LYS A 55 -28.24 21.98 -7.80
CA LYS A 55 -26.82 21.67 -7.87
C LYS A 55 -26.52 20.37 -7.12
N PRO A 56 -25.47 19.62 -7.50
CA PRO A 56 -25.03 18.49 -6.69
C PRO A 56 -24.63 18.95 -5.28
N ALA A 57 -24.88 18.11 -4.28
CA ALA A 57 -24.76 18.50 -2.88
C ALA A 57 -23.95 17.54 -2.01
N MET A 58 -23.29 18.12 -1.00
CA MET A 58 -22.72 17.40 0.13
C MET A 58 -23.66 17.49 1.33
N LEU A 59 -23.98 16.35 1.94
CA LEU A 59 -24.66 16.29 3.23
C LEU A 59 -23.65 16.12 4.37
N TYR A 60 -23.80 16.93 5.42
CA TYR A 60 -23.11 16.78 6.69
C TYR A 60 -24.13 16.56 7.80
N THR A 61 -23.95 15.52 8.61
CA THR A 61 -24.73 15.29 9.83
C THR A 61 -23.79 15.26 11.03
N GLY A 62 -24.04 16.12 12.02
CA GLY A 62 -23.28 16.18 13.26
C GLY A 62 -24.11 15.77 14.47
N SER A 63 -23.41 15.25 15.49
CA SER A 63 -23.93 15.00 16.83
C SER A 63 -25.27 14.23 16.85
N ILE A 64 -25.38 13.18 16.01
CA ILE A 64 -26.45 12.19 16.10
C ILE A 64 -26.38 11.43 17.43
N HIS A 65 -25.18 11.18 17.95
CA HIS A 65 -24.99 10.82 19.35
C HIS A 65 -24.74 12.06 20.20
N ALA A 66 -25.46 12.13 21.31
CA ALA A 66 -25.51 13.28 22.21
C ALA A 66 -24.14 13.74 22.76
N ARG A 67 -23.29 12.81 23.21
CA ARG A 67 -21.97 13.07 23.82
C ARG A 67 -20.85 13.45 22.86
N GLU A 68 -21.10 13.39 21.54
CA GLU A 68 -20.08 13.57 20.51
C GLU A 68 -20.15 15.01 20.00
N TRP A 69 -19.73 15.95 20.86
CA TRP A 69 -19.96 17.39 20.69
C TRP A 69 -19.22 18.00 19.50
N ILE A 70 -18.17 17.34 19.01
CA ILE A 70 -17.40 17.77 17.83
C ILE A 70 -18.28 17.98 16.60
N GLY A 71 -19.31 17.14 16.40
CA GLY A 71 -20.18 17.23 15.22
C GLY A 71 -20.85 18.60 15.09
N ASN A 72 -21.38 19.13 16.20
CA ASN A 72 -21.98 20.46 16.25
C ASN A 72 -20.94 21.58 16.13
N GLU A 73 -19.84 21.52 16.89
CA GLU A 73 -18.83 22.59 16.90
C GLU A 73 -18.13 22.73 15.54
N LEU A 74 -17.77 21.61 14.90
CA LEU A 74 -17.14 21.61 13.58
C LEU A 74 -18.06 22.20 12.51
N ALA A 75 -19.34 21.87 12.54
CA ALA A 75 -20.32 22.42 11.59
C ALA A 75 -20.36 23.95 11.67
N LEU A 76 -20.53 24.49 12.88
CA LEU A 76 -20.60 25.93 13.12
C LEU A 76 -19.31 26.65 12.67
N ASP A 77 -18.15 26.12 13.04
CA ASP A 77 -16.86 26.71 12.68
C ASP A 77 -16.58 26.59 11.16
N PHE A 78 -17.01 25.50 10.51
CA PHE A 78 -16.91 25.36 9.06
C PHE A 78 -17.82 26.36 8.33
N MET A 79 -19.04 26.62 8.82
CA MET A 79 -19.91 27.65 8.23
C MET A 79 -19.32 29.06 8.36
N HIS A 80 -18.71 29.38 9.51
CA HIS A 80 -17.95 30.62 9.67
C HIS A 80 -16.77 30.70 8.69
N PHE A 81 -16.03 29.59 8.52
CA PHE A 81 -14.95 29.51 7.53
C PHE A 81 -15.48 29.78 6.11
N VAL A 82 -16.58 29.15 5.71
CA VAL A 82 -17.17 29.34 4.38
C VAL A 82 -17.59 30.79 4.18
N ALA A 83 -18.37 31.35 5.12
CA ALA A 83 -18.86 32.73 5.03
C ALA A 83 -17.71 33.75 4.92
N LYS A 84 -16.61 33.53 5.65
CA LYS A 84 -15.42 34.39 5.65
C LYS A 84 -14.60 34.27 4.36
N ASN A 85 -14.50 33.07 3.78
CA ASN A 85 -13.53 32.78 2.72
C ASN A 85 -14.14 32.60 1.31
N GLN A 86 -15.46 32.69 1.17
CA GLN A 86 -16.18 32.46 -0.10
C GLN A 86 -15.68 33.28 -1.31
N HIS A 87 -15.02 34.42 -1.09
CA HIS A 87 -14.44 35.28 -2.14
C HIS A 87 -12.91 35.42 -2.05
N ILE A 88 -12.28 34.64 -1.16
CA ILE A 88 -10.83 34.69 -0.90
C ILE A 88 -10.17 33.40 -1.39
N ASP A 89 -10.83 32.26 -1.19
CA ASP A 89 -10.33 30.95 -1.59
C ASP A 89 -10.97 30.55 -2.94
N PRO A 90 -10.20 30.53 -4.06
CA PRO A 90 -10.74 30.24 -5.38
C PRO A 90 -11.34 28.84 -5.51
N VAL A 91 -10.83 27.86 -4.74
CA VAL A 91 -11.34 26.49 -4.75
C VAL A 91 -12.70 26.46 -4.07
N LEU A 92 -12.84 27.14 -2.93
CA LEU A 92 -14.11 27.26 -2.24
C LEU A 92 -15.14 28.03 -3.08
N GLU A 93 -14.75 29.15 -3.68
CA GLU A 93 -15.62 29.95 -4.54
C GLU A 93 -16.14 29.14 -5.74
N LYS A 94 -15.23 28.44 -6.44
CA LYS A 94 -15.63 27.52 -7.52
C LYS A 94 -16.61 26.46 -7.02
N SER A 95 -16.30 25.85 -5.88
CA SER A 95 -17.16 24.79 -5.30
C SER A 95 -18.54 25.31 -4.92
N LEU A 96 -18.66 26.51 -4.34
CA LEU A 96 -19.95 27.15 -4.02
C LEU A 96 -20.76 27.51 -5.28
N ASN A 97 -20.09 27.82 -6.37
CA ASN A 97 -20.73 28.05 -7.66
C ASN A 97 -21.31 26.76 -8.25
N GLU A 98 -20.60 25.64 -8.12
CA GLU A 98 -20.93 24.37 -8.77
C GLU A 98 -21.77 23.43 -7.90
N ALA A 99 -21.74 23.59 -6.57
CA ALA A 99 -22.33 22.67 -5.62
C ALA A 99 -23.04 23.36 -4.43
N THR A 100 -23.67 22.53 -3.62
CA THR A 100 -24.42 22.91 -2.40
C THR A 100 -23.92 22.14 -1.19
N ILE A 101 -23.95 22.77 -0.02
CA ILE A 101 -23.76 22.08 1.26
C ILE A 101 -25.10 22.06 2.00
N TYR A 102 -25.54 20.87 2.39
CA TYR A 102 -26.61 20.67 3.37
C TYR A 102 -25.97 20.23 4.68
N MET A 103 -26.07 21.07 5.70
CA MET A 103 -25.37 20.86 6.96
C MET A 103 -26.37 20.82 8.11
N VAL A 104 -26.49 19.67 8.77
CA VAL A 104 -27.24 19.47 10.02
C VAL A 104 -26.23 19.46 11.17
N PRO A 105 -26.05 20.57 11.92
CA PRO A 105 -25.03 20.64 12.98
C PRO A 105 -25.29 19.66 14.12
N CYS A 106 -26.56 19.51 14.52
CA CYS A 106 -26.96 18.63 15.61
C CYS A 106 -28.28 17.92 15.26
N LEU A 107 -28.20 16.63 14.92
CA LEU A 107 -29.38 15.83 14.63
C LEU A 107 -30.14 15.40 15.90
N ASN A 108 -29.46 15.35 17.06
CA ASN A 108 -30.04 14.98 18.36
C ASN A 108 -29.98 16.14 19.39
N PRO A 109 -30.72 17.25 19.19
CA PRO A 109 -30.70 18.39 20.11
C PRO A 109 -31.04 18.06 21.57
N ASP A 110 -32.02 17.17 21.80
CA ASP A 110 -32.46 16.81 23.16
C ASP A 110 -31.36 16.06 23.90
N GLY A 111 -30.79 15.04 23.26
CA GLY A 111 -29.69 14.28 23.82
C GLY A 111 -28.45 15.17 24.04
N TYR A 112 -28.13 16.04 23.07
CA TYR A 112 -27.00 16.97 23.14
C TYR A 112 -27.09 17.85 24.40
N GLU A 113 -28.23 18.53 24.61
CA GLU A 113 -28.46 19.36 25.79
C GLU A 113 -28.40 18.54 27.09
N TYR A 114 -28.99 17.34 27.09
CA TYR A 114 -28.95 16.46 28.25
C TYR A 114 -27.51 16.03 28.61
N SER A 115 -26.68 15.76 27.60
CA SER A 115 -25.28 15.38 27.83
C SER A 115 -24.46 16.53 28.42
N ARG A 116 -24.73 17.77 27.98
CA ARG A 116 -24.09 18.96 28.53
C ARG A 116 -24.51 19.19 29.98
N LYS A 117 -25.81 19.20 30.27
CA LYS A 117 -26.37 19.66 31.55
C LYS A 117 -26.41 18.59 32.63
N HIS A 118 -26.69 17.33 32.28
CA HIS A 118 -27.02 16.28 33.24
C HIS A 118 -26.02 15.14 33.23
N PHE A 119 -25.86 14.43 32.11
CA PHE A 119 -24.99 13.25 32.04
C PHE A 119 -24.11 13.24 30.79
N SER A 120 -22.85 13.63 30.95
CA SER A 120 -21.88 13.81 29.86
C SER A 120 -21.79 12.62 28.90
N PHE A 121 -21.89 11.39 29.40
CA PHE A 121 -21.76 10.18 28.59
C PHE A 121 -23.07 9.71 27.95
N TRP A 122 -24.16 10.49 28.05
CA TRP A 122 -25.42 10.21 27.38
C TRP A 122 -25.23 10.13 25.86
N ARG A 123 -25.79 9.11 25.22
CA ARG A 123 -25.58 8.82 23.79
C ARG A 123 -26.86 8.94 22.96
N LYS A 124 -27.95 8.37 23.47
CA LYS A 124 -29.25 8.19 22.79
C LYS A 124 -30.02 9.51 22.63
N ASN A 125 -31.17 9.48 21.96
CA ASN A 125 -32.15 10.58 22.06
C ASN A 125 -32.84 10.58 23.45
N ARG A 126 -33.92 11.35 23.62
CA ARG A 126 -34.64 11.51 24.90
C ARG A 126 -36.07 10.99 24.92
N ARG A 127 -36.48 10.19 23.93
CA ARG A 127 -37.80 9.54 23.90
C ARG A 127 -37.98 8.60 25.11
N PRO A 128 -39.02 8.74 25.95
CA PRO A 128 -39.41 7.73 26.93
C PRO A 128 -39.89 6.45 26.23
N ASN A 129 -39.41 5.30 26.68
CA ASN A 129 -39.87 3.99 26.24
C ASN A 129 -41.01 3.49 27.14
N TYR A 130 -41.74 2.46 26.68
CA TYR A 130 -42.91 1.91 27.38
C TYR A 130 -42.61 1.36 28.79
N ASP A 131 -41.36 1.01 29.07
CA ASP A 131 -40.88 0.44 30.34
C ASP A 131 -40.20 1.46 31.26
N GLY A 132 -40.28 2.75 30.93
CA GLY A 132 -39.68 3.84 31.71
C GLY A 132 -38.20 4.08 31.44
N THR A 133 -37.53 3.24 30.65
CA THR A 133 -36.19 3.56 30.13
C THR A 133 -36.27 4.71 29.14
N ILE A 134 -35.14 5.40 28.90
CA ILE A 134 -35.12 6.58 28.03
C ILE A 134 -34.16 6.37 26.88
N GLY A 135 -34.63 6.72 25.69
CA GLY A 135 -33.86 6.97 24.49
C GLY A 135 -33.69 5.75 23.59
N VAL A 136 -33.45 6.05 22.32
CA VAL A 136 -33.07 5.16 21.22
C VAL A 136 -31.74 5.63 20.64
N ASP A 137 -30.87 4.69 20.29
CA ASP A 137 -29.65 4.95 19.52
C ASP A 137 -30.05 5.26 18.07
N LEU A 138 -30.02 6.55 17.72
CA LEU A 138 -30.41 7.03 16.41
C LEU A 138 -29.57 6.41 15.29
N ASN A 139 -28.29 6.08 15.52
CA ASN A 139 -27.44 5.43 14.51
C ASN A 139 -27.59 3.89 14.51
N ARG A 140 -28.67 3.38 15.08
CA ARG A 140 -29.18 2.00 14.93
C ARG A 140 -30.63 1.96 14.42
N ASN A 141 -31.22 3.13 14.16
CA ASN A 141 -32.64 3.28 13.84
C ASN A 141 -32.92 3.43 12.33
N PHE A 142 -31.92 3.34 11.44
CA PHE A 142 -32.15 3.40 9.99
C PHE A 142 -32.56 2.04 9.41
N SER A 143 -33.14 2.02 8.20
CA SER A 143 -33.68 0.79 7.59
C SER A 143 -32.65 -0.26 7.19
N ILE A 144 -31.45 0.15 6.78
CA ILE A 144 -30.50 -0.77 6.17
C ILE A 144 -29.78 -1.58 7.25
N GLY A 145 -30.05 -2.89 7.28
CA GLY A 145 -29.52 -3.79 8.29
C GLY A 145 -30.15 -3.61 9.68
N PHE A 146 -31.30 -2.94 9.79
CA PHE A 146 -31.99 -2.76 11.06
C PHE A 146 -32.14 -4.10 11.81
N LYS A 147 -31.84 -4.09 13.11
CA LYS A 147 -32.02 -5.25 13.99
C LYS A 147 -32.89 -4.85 15.16
N LYS A 148 -33.98 -5.58 15.35
CA LYS A 148 -34.84 -5.42 16.52
C LYS A 148 -34.10 -5.91 17.76
N GLU A 149 -33.98 -5.05 18.76
CA GLU A 149 -33.42 -5.33 20.08
C GLU A 149 -34.53 -5.16 21.11
N SER A 150 -34.63 -6.07 22.08
CA SER A 150 -35.64 -6.00 23.14
C SER A 150 -35.17 -5.26 24.37
N ASN A 151 -33.84 -5.17 24.59
CA ASN A 151 -33.29 -4.46 25.73
C ASN A 151 -33.23 -2.94 25.47
N THR A 152 -34.30 -2.25 25.82
CA THR A 152 -34.47 -0.79 25.76
C THR A 152 -33.44 0.00 26.59
N SER A 153 -32.87 -0.61 27.63
CA SER A 153 -31.80 -0.02 28.45
C SER A 153 -30.44 -0.03 27.77
N SER A 154 -30.28 -0.81 26.68
CA SER A 154 -29.03 -0.88 25.94
C SER A 154 -28.65 0.48 25.33
N ASN A 155 -27.35 0.79 25.34
CA ASN A 155 -26.79 1.96 24.66
C ASN A 155 -26.89 1.88 23.12
N VAL A 156 -27.17 0.69 22.59
CA VAL A 156 -27.34 0.42 21.15
C VAL A 156 -28.77 -0.01 20.80
N TYR A 157 -29.75 0.25 21.69
CA TYR A 157 -31.16 -0.02 21.41
C TYR A 157 -31.62 0.80 20.21
N GLY A 158 -31.94 0.15 19.09
CA GLY A 158 -32.26 0.80 17.82
C GLY A 158 -33.72 1.22 17.64
N GLY A 159 -34.59 1.04 18.64
CA GLY A 159 -36.02 1.38 18.54
C GLY A 159 -36.89 0.18 18.12
N GLU A 160 -38.19 0.42 18.03
CA GLU A 160 -39.19 -0.64 17.80
C GLU A 160 -39.22 -1.12 16.32
N TYR A 161 -38.96 -0.20 15.40
CA TYR A 161 -38.92 -0.39 13.95
C TYR A 161 -38.02 0.69 13.33
N PRO A 162 -37.49 0.50 12.09
CA PRO A 162 -36.63 1.50 11.48
C PRO A 162 -37.39 2.81 11.26
N PHE A 163 -36.73 3.92 11.54
CA PHE A 163 -37.26 5.29 11.49
C PHE A 163 -38.40 5.54 12.48
N SER A 164 -38.38 4.86 13.64
CA SER A 164 -39.33 5.13 14.73
C SER A 164 -39.13 6.48 15.40
N GLU A 165 -37.93 7.06 15.30
CA GLU A 165 -37.58 8.29 15.98
C GLU A 165 -37.82 9.54 15.12
N ALA A 166 -38.26 10.63 15.74
CA ALA A 166 -38.56 11.87 15.03
C ALA A 166 -37.30 12.44 14.34
N GLU A 167 -36.14 12.28 14.96
CA GLU A 167 -34.85 12.74 14.43
C GLU A 167 -34.45 11.99 13.15
N THR A 168 -34.53 10.65 13.16
CA THR A 168 -34.18 9.83 11.99
C THR A 168 -35.20 9.99 10.87
N GLN A 169 -36.48 10.19 11.21
CA GLN A 169 -37.52 10.47 10.22
C GLN A 169 -37.37 11.85 9.56
N ALA A 170 -36.91 12.86 10.30
CA ALA A 170 -36.61 14.19 9.76
C ALA A 170 -35.51 14.13 8.68
N ILE A 171 -34.37 13.50 8.99
CA ILE A 171 -33.27 13.38 8.02
C ILE A 171 -33.63 12.46 6.85
N LYS A 172 -34.39 11.38 7.09
CA LYS A 172 -34.90 10.51 6.03
C LYS A 172 -35.74 11.30 5.03
N THR A 173 -36.70 12.08 5.53
CA THR A 173 -37.62 12.88 4.71
C THR A 173 -36.84 13.90 3.86
N PHE A 174 -35.85 14.56 4.47
CA PHE A 174 -34.98 15.48 3.75
C PHE A 174 -34.18 14.76 2.64
N VAL A 175 -33.45 13.69 2.97
CA VAL A 175 -32.61 12.97 2.00
C VAL A 175 -33.44 12.37 0.86
N ASP A 176 -34.61 11.81 1.14
CA ASP A 176 -35.51 11.25 0.12
C ASP A 176 -36.01 12.32 -0.87
N ALA A 177 -36.13 13.57 -0.42
CA ALA A 177 -36.56 14.70 -1.26
C ALA A 177 -35.42 15.35 -2.05
N HIS A 178 -34.15 15.00 -1.78
CA HIS A 178 -32.97 15.65 -2.35
C HIS A 178 -32.05 14.64 -3.07
N PRO A 179 -32.45 14.16 -4.27
CA PRO A 179 -31.65 13.21 -5.06
C PRO A 179 -30.35 13.84 -5.61
N ASN A 180 -30.16 15.15 -5.46
CA ASN A 180 -28.95 15.87 -5.83
C ASN A 180 -27.78 15.67 -4.84
N ILE A 181 -28.00 15.02 -3.69
CA ILE A 181 -26.92 14.69 -2.74
C ILE A 181 -26.03 13.61 -3.36
N THR A 182 -24.74 13.90 -3.54
CA THR A 182 -23.77 12.96 -4.13
C THR A 182 -22.75 12.45 -3.11
N ILE A 183 -22.49 13.23 -2.05
CA ILE A 183 -21.60 12.86 -0.93
C ILE A 183 -22.33 13.08 0.40
N ALA A 184 -22.17 12.16 1.36
CA ALA A 184 -22.71 12.30 2.71
C ALA A 184 -21.68 11.91 3.79
N PHE A 185 -21.55 12.76 4.80
CA PHE A 185 -20.72 12.55 5.98
C PHE A 185 -21.57 12.50 7.25
N ASP A 186 -21.32 11.49 8.07
CA ASP A 186 -21.87 11.37 9.43
C ASP A 186 -20.72 11.51 10.44
N TYR A 187 -20.65 12.67 11.11
CA TYR A 187 -19.54 13.06 11.98
C TYR A 187 -19.80 12.64 13.43
N HIS A 188 -18.87 11.85 13.92
CA HIS A 188 -18.87 11.20 15.22
C HIS A 188 -17.57 11.47 15.99
N SER A 189 -17.54 11.03 17.24
CA SER A 189 -16.29 10.75 17.94
C SER A 189 -16.42 9.45 18.73
N GLN A 190 -15.36 8.66 18.89
CA GLN A 190 -13.94 8.96 18.69
C GLN A 190 -13.23 7.82 17.92
N GLY A 191 -12.07 8.11 17.33
CA GLY A 191 -11.18 7.07 16.82
C GLY A 191 -10.11 7.51 15.82
N ASN A 192 -10.17 8.73 15.30
CA ASN A 192 -9.43 9.18 14.12
C ASN A 192 -9.59 8.19 12.96
N VAL A 193 -10.82 7.95 12.51
CA VAL A 193 -11.12 6.96 11.47
C VAL A 193 -12.21 7.43 10.53
N PHE A 194 -11.98 7.16 9.25
CA PHE A 194 -13.00 7.10 8.23
C PHE A 194 -13.55 5.68 8.10
N PHE A 195 -14.87 5.60 8.11
CA PHE A 195 -15.64 4.38 7.98
C PHE A 195 -16.49 4.45 6.71
N PRO A 196 -15.93 4.16 5.51
CA PRO A 196 -16.70 4.11 4.27
C PRO A 196 -17.86 3.11 4.32
N ALA A 197 -18.94 3.41 3.61
CA ALA A 197 -20.12 2.55 3.52
C ALA A 197 -19.81 1.21 2.85
N HIS A 198 -20.63 0.20 3.14
CA HIS A 198 -20.54 -1.13 2.55
C HIS A 198 -21.91 -1.78 2.40
N LYS A 199 -22.01 -2.82 1.56
CA LYS A 199 -23.25 -3.61 1.40
C LYS A 199 -23.31 -4.86 2.26
N PHE A 200 -22.49 -4.93 3.32
CA PHE A 200 -22.34 -6.11 4.19
C PHE A 200 -21.85 -7.37 3.47
N LYS A 201 -21.15 -7.19 2.34
CA LYS A 201 -20.55 -8.25 1.54
C LYS A 201 -19.03 -8.13 1.57
N HIS A 202 -18.33 -9.22 1.24
CA HIS A 202 -16.88 -9.22 1.14
C HIS A 202 -16.37 -8.83 -0.25
N GLU A 203 -17.20 -8.96 -1.28
CA GLU A 203 -16.92 -8.44 -2.62
C GLU A 203 -16.70 -6.94 -2.54
N ALA A 204 -15.67 -6.49 -3.24
CA ALA A 204 -15.42 -5.06 -3.39
C ALA A 204 -16.56 -4.43 -4.19
N GLU A 205 -17.06 -3.29 -3.71
CA GLU A 205 -18.00 -2.46 -4.45
C GLU A 205 -17.26 -1.55 -5.44
N ILE A 206 -17.90 -1.22 -6.57
CA ILE A 206 -17.32 -0.33 -7.59
C ILE A 206 -16.93 1.04 -7.01
N ASP A 207 -17.75 1.57 -6.09
CA ASP A 207 -17.49 2.83 -5.38
C ASP A 207 -16.48 2.65 -4.21
N GLY A 208 -15.93 1.45 -4.08
CA GLY A 208 -14.80 1.05 -3.26
C GLY A 208 -13.69 2.09 -3.24
N THR A 209 -13.13 2.30 -4.43
CA THR A 209 -12.00 3.20 -4.65
C THR A 209 -12.40 4.65 -4.38
N ASP A 210 -13.59 5.08 -4.79
CA ASP A 210 -14.04 6.47 -4.63
C ASP A 210 -14.08 6.90 -3.17
N MET A 211 -14.77 6.13 -2.33
CA MET A 211 -14.85 6.45 -0.90
C MET A 211 -13.47 6.39 -0.24
N ASN A 212 -12.65 5.40 -0.60
CA ASN A 212 -11.30 5.29 -0.04
C ASN A 212 -10.42 6.48 -0.46
N ALA A 213 -10.47 6.89 -1.73
CA ALA A 213 -9.71 8.03 -2.25
C ALA A 213 -10.19 9.35 -1.66
N LEU A 214 -11.51 9.55 -1.53
CA LEU A 214 -12.09 10.71 -0.86
C LEU A 214 -11.59 10.81 0.59
N CYS A 215 -11.70 9.72 1.36
CA CYS A 215 -11.20 9.66 2.74
C CYS A 215 -9.68 9.85 2.82
N ALA A 216 -8.91 9.30 1.88
CA ALA A 216 -7.46 9.45 1.84
C ALA A 216 -7.02 10.89 1.55
N ASN A 217 -7.73 11.56 0.64
CA ASN A 217 -7.52 12.98 0.37
C ASN A 217 -7.88 13.84 1.59
N MET A 218 -8.99 13.52 2.29
CA MET A 218 -9.36 14.21 3.54
C MET A 218 -8.30 14.02 4.62
N ASN A 219 -7.79 12.79 4.75
CA ASN A 219 -6.75 12.44 5.69
C ASN A 219 -5.43 13.19 5.42
N ASP A 220 -5.05 13.39 4.15
CA ASP A 220 -3.86 14.17 3.76
C ASP A 220 -4.01 15.65 4.18
N GLU A 221 -5.19 16.24 4.04
CA GLU A 221 -5.47 17.61 4.54
C GLU A 221 -5.43 17.69 6.07
N ILE A 222 -5.96 16.70 6.79
CA ILE A 222 -5.84 16.61 8.25
C ILE A 222 -4.37 16.55 8.67
N HIS A 223 -3.59 15.68 8.01
CA HIS A 223 -2.18 15.46 8.31
C HIS A 223 -1.35 16.75 8.16
N LYS A 224 -1.63 17.57 7.14
CA LYS A 224 -0.95 18.87 6.92
C LYS A 224 -1.13 19.85 8.07
N VAL A 225 -2.24 19.77 8.83
CA VAL A 225 -2.52 20.72 9.91
C VAL A 225 -1.93 20.29 11.25
N THR A 226 -2.07 19.02 11.63
CA THR A 226 -1.71 18.55 12.99
C THR A 226 -0.71 17.40 13.03
N GLY A 227 -0.38 16.83 11.87
CA GLY A 227 0.38 15.58 11.75
C GLY A 227 -0.46 14.32 11.97
N ARG A 228 -1.70 14.42 12.47
CA ARG A 228 -2.52 13.23 12.75
C ARG A 228 -2.87 12.48 11.47
N ARG A 229 -3.01 11.16 11.61
CA ARG A 229 -3.52 10.29 10.55
C ARG A 229 -4.83 9.65 10.98
N TYR A 230 -5.74 9.49 10.04
CA TYR A 230 -7.02 8.83 10.22
C TYR A 230 -7.03 7.51 9.46
N GLY A 231 -7.44 6.43 10.12
CA GLY A 231 -7.59 5.12 9.50
C GLY A 231 -8.70 5.11 8.46
N ILE A 232 -8.61 4.24 7.44
CA ILE A 232 -9.68 4.08 6.44
C ILE A 232 -10.06 2.61 6.36
N HIS A 233 -11.18 2.24 6.98
CA HIS A 233 -11.65 0.86 6.96
C HIS A 233 -13.17 0.72 7.00
N ARG A 234 -13.68 -0.31 6.33
CA ARG A 234 -15.11 -0.62 6.22
C ARG A 234 -15.62 -1.53 7.34
N GLY A 235 -14.88 -1.64 8.44
CA GLY A 235 -15.04 -2.78 9.37
C GLY A 235 -14.68 -4.13 8.70
N LYS A 236 -14.95 -5.26 9.37
CA LYS A 236 -14.72 -6.61 8.84
C LYS A 236 -16.04 -7.21 8.35
N PRO A 237 -16.40 -7.18 7.05
CA PRO A 237 -17.56 -7.90 6.55
C PRO A 237 -17.47 -9.40 6.93
N PRO A 238 -18.61 -10.09 7.17
CA PRO A 238 -19.94 -9.54 7.37
C PRO A 238 -20.06 -9.16 8.85
N ALA A 239 -19.51 -8.02 9.25
CA ALA A 239 -19.62 -7.54 10.63
C ALA A 239 -21.08 -7.14 10.84
N ALA A 240 -21.83 -8.04 11.44
CA ALA A 240 -23.17 -7.78 11.95
C ALA A 240 -23.15 -6.82 13.17
N LEU A 241 -21.98 -6.21 13.49
CA LEU A 241 -21.70 -5.36 14.65
C LEU A 241 -22.26 -3.94 14.51
N ILE A 242 -22.40 -3.42 13.28
CA ILE A 242 -22.91 -2.07 13.01
C ILE A 242 -23.99 -2.22 11.96
N SER A 243 -25.24 -1.95 12.31
CA SER A 243 -26.37 -2.12 11.41
C SER A 243 -27.48 -1.11 11.77
N GLY A 244 -28.31 -0.72 10.81
CA GLY A 244 -29.28 0.35 11.00
C GLY A 244 -28.64 1.74 11.12
N SER A 245 -27.52 1.98 10.43
CA SER A 245 -26.80 3.26 10.46
C SER A 245 -27.24 4.22 9.33
N GLY A 246 -27.03 5.52 9.53
CA GLY A 246 -27.31 6.54 8.50
C GLY A 246 -26.46 6.37 7.25
N ARG A 247 -25.18 6.03 7.41
CA ARG A 247 -24.22 5.82 6.31
C ARG A 247 -24.68 4.77 5.30
N GLU A 248 -25.13 3.61 5.77
CA GLU A 248 -25.63 2.54 4.88
C GLU A 248 -26.91 2.96 4.15
N TYR A 249 -27.78 3.69 4.84
CA TYR A 249 -28.99 4.25 4.24
C TYR A 249 -28.66 5.25 3.13
N TYR A 250 -27.75 6.19 3.36
CA TYR A 250 -27.30 7.13 2.32
C TYR A 250 -26.68 6.39 1.13
N TYR A 251 -25.81 5.41 1.39
CA TYR A 251 -25.19 4.62 0.30
C TYR A 251 -26.21 3.82 -0.51
N SER A 252 -27.29 3.33 0.12
CA SER A 252 -28.39 2.66 -0.58
C SER A 252 -29.11 3.55 -1.60
N LYS A 253 -28.97 4.88 -1.49
CA LYS A 253 -29.52 5.89 -2.41
C LYS A 253 -28.55 6.27 -3.54
N GLY A 254 -27.37 5.65 -3.61
CA GLY A 254 -26.32 5.98 -4.59
C GLY A 254 -25.36 7.08 -4.15
N ILE A 255 -25.40 7.48 -2.88
CA ILE A 255 -24.58 8.56 -2.31
C ILE A 255 -23.24 8.01 -1.83
N ILE A 256 -22.12 8.65 -2.17
CA ILE A 256 -20.82 8.34 -1.59
C ILE A 256 -20.86 8.70 -0.09
N ALA A 257 -20.90 7.69 0.78
CA ALA A 257 -21.16 7.90 2.20
C ALA A 257 -20.06 7.34 3.10
N THR A 258 -19.67 8.12 4.11
CA THR A 258 -18.71 7.68 5.14
C THR A 258 -19.06 8.27 6.51
N VAL A 259 -18.81 7.47 7.55
CA VAL A 259 -18.73 7.98 8.93
C VAL A 259 -17.33 8.54 9.14
N VAL A 260 -17.21 9.64 9.89
CA VAL A 260 -15.95 10.24 10.31
C VAL A 260 -15.90 10.28 11.83
N GLU A 261 -15.03 9.48 12.44
CA GLU A 261 -14.78 9.46 13.87
C GLU A 261 -13.60 10.37 14.22
N VAL A 262 -13.89 11.53 14.81
CA VAL A 262 -12.91 12.58 15.07
C VAL A 262 -12.34 12.48 16.47
N GLY A 263 -11.02 12.67 16.57
CA GLY A 263 -10.32 12.75 17.85
C GLY A 263 -10.22 11.41 18.58
N THR A 264 -9.62 11.45 19.77
CA THR A 264 -9.29 10.28 20.61
C THR A 264 -10.23 10.15 21.81
N LYS A 265 -11.03 11.19 22.08
CA LYS A 265 -11.94 11.33 23.23
C LYS A 265 -13.29 11.88 22.75
N ASN A 266 -14.40 11.37 23.29
CA ASN A 266 -15.75 11.87 22.99
C ASN A 266 -15.93 13.31 23.47
N ILE A 267 -15.35 13.60 24.65
CA ILE A 267 -15.42 14.90 25.32
C ILE A 267 -13.98 15.32 25.68
N PRO A 268 -13.19 15.80 24.71
CA PRO A 268 -11.85 16.27 24.97
C PRO A 268 -11.85 17.63 25.67
N ASP A 269 -10.69 18.05 26.19
CA ASP A 269 -10.48 19.44 26.54
C ASP A 269 -10.55 20.32 25.28
N TYR A 270 -11.29 21.43 25.37
CA TYR A 270 -11.59 22.25 24.19
C TYR A 270 -10.31 22.87 23.61
N MET A 271 -9.51 23.49 24.47
CA MET A 271 -8.34 24.24 24.05
C MET A 271 -7.19 23.32 23.64
N LYS A 272 -7.01 22.18 24.32
CA LYS A 272 -5.92 21.24 24.04
C LYS A 272 -6.18 20.37 22.81
N SER A 273 -7.40 19.88 22.61
CA SER A 273 -7.65 18.83 21.60
C SER A 273 -8.85 19.10 20.69
N MET A 274 -9.98 19.64 21.20
CA MET A 274 -11.14 19.92 20.33
C MET A 274 -10.79 20.95 19.24
N SER A 275 -10.18 22.07 19.62
CA SER A 275 -9.86 23.16 18.68
C SER A 275 -8.93 22.70 17.55
N SER A 276 -7.95 21.86 17.86
CA SER A 276 -7.05 21.24 16.87
C SER A 276 -7.81 20.29 15.94
N SER A 277 -8.73 19.50 16.50
CA SER A 277 -9.56 18.55 15.73
C SER A 277 -10.55 19.26 14.80
N ILE A 278 -11.07 20.42 15.20
CA ILE A 278 -11.86 21.28 14.32
C ILE A 278 -10.98 21.85 13.20
N LYS A 279 -9.84 22.45 13.55
CA LYS A 279 -8.92 23.09 12.59
C LYS A 279 -8.40 22.13 11.53
N GLU A 280 -8.13 20.87 11.87
CA GLU A 280 -7.66 19.86 10.91
C GLU A 280 -8.77 19.36 9.98
N ASN A 281 -10.03 19.34 10.44
CA ASN A 281 -11.17 18.87 9.64
C ASN A 281 -11.76 19.94 8.71
N ILE A 282 -11.57 21.24 8.99
CA ILE A 282 -12.01 22.33 8.09
C ILE A 282 -11.44 22.19 6.66
N PRO A 283 -10.11 22.08 6.43
CA PRO A 283 -9.57 21.91 5.09
C PRO A 283 -9.97 20.56 4.46
N ALA A 284 -10.14 19.51 5.26
CA ALA A 284 -10.63 18.22 4.79
C ALA A 284 -12.06 18.29 4.24
N LEU A 285 -12.98 18.96 4.96
CA LEU A 285 -14.35 19.23 4.49
C LEU A 285 -14.35 20.11 3.24
N LYS A 286 -13.48 21.12 3.15
CA LYS A 286 -13.33 21.94 1.94
C LYS A 286 -12.91 21.11 0.74
N MET A 287 -11.92 20.22 0.92
CA MET A 287 -11.47 19.31 -0.14
C MET A 287 -12.60 18.38 -0.58
N ALA A 288 -13.32 17.76 0.36
CA ALA A 288 -14.44 16.90 0.04
C ALA A 288 -15.55 17.66 -0.70
N PHE A 289 -15.83 18.91 -0.31
CA PHE A 289 -16.81 19.76 -0.97
C PHE A 289 -16.43 20.03 -2.43
N SER A 290 -15.15 20.20 -2.74
CA SER A 290 -14.67 20.38 -4.12
C SER A 290 -14.85 19.15 -5.03
N GLU A 291 -15.06 17.96 -4.45
CA GLU A 291 -15.25 16.71 -5.19
C GLU A 291 -16.73 16.40 -5.43
N VAL A 292 -17.67 17.15 -4.86
CA VAL A 292 -19.13 16.92 -4.97
C VAL A 292 -19.60 16.84 -6.41
N VAL A 293 -19.11 17.75 -7.27
CA VAL A 293 -19.47 17.80 -8.69
C VAL A 293 -19.00 16.57 -9.47
N ASN A 294 -17.92 15.93 -9.02
CA ASN A 294 -17.30 14.77 -9.68
C ASN A 294 -18.07 13.46 -9.46
N TYR A 295 -19.07 13.46 -8.58
CA TYR A 295 -20.01 12.36 -8.37
C TYR A 295 -21.44 12.71 -8.83
N SER A 296 -21.58 13.80 -9.60
CA SER A 296 -22.85 14.22 -10.19
C SER A 296 -23.02 13.69 -11.62
N HIS A 297 -24.20 13.90 -12.20
CA HIS A 297 -24.46 13.60 -13.62
C HIS A 297 -23.62 14.44 -14.59
N ASN A 298 -22.98 15.51 -14.13
CA ASN A 298 -22.06 16.34 -14.94
C ASN A 298 -20.66 15.71 -15.08
N ALA A 299 -20.34 14.71 -14.26
CA ALA A 299 -19.05 14.05 -14.31
C ALA A 299 -18.91 13.17 -15.56
N PRO A 300 -17.69 13.06 -16.14
CA PRO A 300 -17.40 12.02 -17.13
C PRO A 300 -17.68 10.62 -16.59
N LYS A 301 -17.88 9.66 -17.49
CA LYS A 301 -18.04 8.25 -17.12
C LYS A 301 -16.78 7.74 -16.43
N ARG A 302 -16.96 6.79 -15.51
CA ARG A 302 -15.87 6.02 -14.87
C ARG A 302 -15.05 5.30 -15.94
N VAL A 303 -13.76 5.13 -15.68
CA VAL A 303 -12.88 4.30 -16.52
C VAL A 303 -13.21 2.82 -16.31
N ASP A 304 -13.33 2.07 -17.40
CA ASP A 304 -13.68 0.65 -17.40
C ASP A 304 -12.43 -0.23 -17.56
N ASP A 305 -12.46 -1.44 -17.00
CA ASP A 305 -11.43 -2.49 -17.18
C ASP A 305 -9.98 -2.00 -17.00
N PHE A 306 -9.76 -1.13 -16.02
CA PHE A 306 -8.41 -0.72 -15.65
C PHE A 306 -7.65 -1.90 -15.06
N THR A 307 -6.59 -2.33 -15.73
CA THR A 307 -5.85 -3.53 -15.37
C THR A 307 -4.39 -3.46 -15.83
N ILE A 308 -3.64 -4.49 -15.46
CA ILE A 308 -2.23 -4.66 -15.82
C ILE A 308 -2.16 -5.26 -17.23
N GLU A 309 -1.22 -4.82 -18.05
CA GLU A 309 -0.85 -5.52 -19.29
C GLU A 309 0.41 -6.37 -19.07
N SER A 310 1.46 -5.77 -18.50
CA SER A 310 2.73 -6.44 -18.26
C SER A 310 3.40 -5.98 -16.97
N VAL A 311 4.26 -6.82 -16.40
CA VAL A 311 5.03 -6.51 -15.18
C VAL A 311 6.46 -7.02 -15.35
N THR A 312 7.43 -6.14 -15.15
CA THR A 312 8.86 -6.48 -15.06
C THR A 312 9.35 -6.30 -13.62
N PHE A 313 10.65 -6.41 -13.38
CA PHE A 313 11.23 -6.13 -12.07
C PHE A 313 11.25 -4.63 -11.75
N ASN A 314 11.22 -3.77 -12.77
CA ASN A 314 11.35 -2.31 -12.63
C ASN A 314 10.26 -1.52 -13.38
N GLY A 315 9.20 -2.17 -13.83
CA GLY A 315 8.15 -1.51 -14.58
C GLY A 315 6.83 -2.26 -14.61
N VAL A 316 5.76 -1.50 -14.88
CA VAL A 316 4.39 -1.98 -15.01
C VAL A 316 3.75 -1.26 -16.20
N SER A 317 3.17 -2.01 -17.11
CA SER A 317 2.33 -1.47 -18.19
C SER A 317 0.87 -1.59 -17.77
N LEU A 318 0.10 -0.50 -17.92
CA LEU A 318 -1.30 -0.39 -17.53
C LEU A 318 -2.17 -0.10 -18.76
N VAL A 319 -3.35 -0.71 -18.80
CA VAL A 319 -4.33 -0.57 -19.88
C VAL A 319 -5.73 -0.40 -19.31
N TRP A 320 -6.60 0.28 -20.05
CA TRP A 320 -8.01 0.45 -19.69
C TRP A 320 -8.89 0.67 -20.92
N ASN A 321 -10.20 0.59 -20.70
CA ASN A 321 -11.21 0.87 -21.69
C ASN A 321 -11.89 2.22 -21.42
N TYR A 322 -12.13 2.95 -22.50
CA TYR A 322 -12.89 4.20 -22.49
C TYR A 322 -13.43 4.51 -23.89
N GLU A 323 -14.56 5.21 -23.96
CA GLU A 323 -15.13 5.72 -25.21
C GLU A 323 -14.16 6.71 -25.88
N ILE A 324 -14.05 6.69 -27.21
CA ILE A 324 -13.13 7.58 -27.94
C ILE A 324 -13.66 9.02 -27.83
N ARG A 325 -12.91 9.89 -27.14
CA ARG A 325 -13.27 11.28 -26.89
C ARG A 325 -12.05 12.19 -26.83
N GLU A 326 -12.03 13.21 -27.68
CA GLU A 326 -10.95 14.20 -27.72
C GLU A 326 -10.95 15.16 -26.52
N ASP A 327 -12.09 15.30 -25.84
CA ASP A 327 -12.26 16.19 -24.69
C ASP A 327 -11.90 15.54 -23.34
N ILE A 328 -11.37 14.31 -23.36
CA ILE A 328 -10.99 13.55 -22.16
C ILE A 328 -9.47 13.35 -22.11
N TYR A 329 -8.93 13.35 -20.89
CA TYR A 329 -7.63 12.79 -20.55
C TYR A 329 -7.75 12.00 -19.24
N PHE A 330 -6.73 11.24 -18.88
CA PHE A 330 -6.72 10.43 -17.66
C PHE A 330 -5.63 10.90 -16.70
N GLU A 331 -5.97 10.97 -15.41
CA GLU A 331 -4.99 11.15 -14.32
C GLU A 331 -4.69 9.79 -13.71
N ILE A 332 -3.42 9.42 -13.63
CA ILE A 332 -2.95 8.15 -13.05
C ILE A 332 -2.17 8.46 -11.77
N TYR A 333 -2.52 7.78 -10.69
CA TYR A 333 -1.87 7.90 -9.39
C TYR A 333 -1.24 6.57 -9.00
N ARG A 334 -0.10 6.65 -8.31
CA ARG A 334 0.65 5.50 -7.79
C ARG A 334 1.07 5.75 -6.35
N SER A 335 0.90 4.73 -5.50
CA SER A 335 1.49 4.70 -4.17
C SER A 335 2.01 3.31 -3.80
N THR A 336 2.94 3.27 -2.85
CA THR A 336 3.36 2.03 -2.16
C THR A 336 2.55 1.78 -0.88
N GLN A 337 1.68 2.72 -0.51
CA GLN A 337 0.77 2.63 0.63
C GLN A 337 -0.65 2.32 0.15
N ASP A 338 -1.33 1.42 0.86
CA ASP A 338 -2.75 1.14 0.60
C ASP A 338 -3.58 2.37 0.98
N LYS A 339 -4.50 2.79 0.10
CA LYS A 339 -5.40 3.95 0.28
C LYS A 339 -4.66 5.27 0.57
N ASP A 340 -3.62 5.53 -0.19
CA ASP A 340 -2.94 6.84 -0.19
C ASP A 340 -3.77 7.91 -0.93
N ALA A 341 -3.52 9.17 -0.62
CA ALA A 341 -4.20 10.29 -1.24
C ALA A 341 -3.93 10.34 -2.75
N CYS A 342 -4.95 10.62 -3.56
CA CYS A 342 -4.88 10.86 -4.98
C CYS A 342 -4.75 12.37 -5.23
N ASN A 343 -3.53 12.89 -5.11
CA ASN A 343 -3.19 14.31 -5.22
C ASN A 343 -1.91 14.50 -6.06
N GLU A 344 -1.33 15.69 -6.07
CA GLU A 344 -0.13 15.99 -6.87
C GLU A 344 1.09 15.13 -6.49
N ARG A 345 1.21 14.68 -5.23
CA ARG A 345 2.33 13.84 -4.77
C ARG A 345 2.29 12.44 -5.38
N THR A 346 1.11 11.88 -5.56
CA THR A 346 0.92 10.51 -6.06
C THR A 346 0.57 10.46 -7.53
N ARG A 347 0.17 11.57 -8.15
CA ARG A 347 -0.09 11.63 -9.60
C ARG A 347 1.22 11.48 -10.35
N ILE A 348 1.34 10.38 -11.10
CA ILE A 348 2.55 10.07 -11.87
C ILE A 348 2.39 10.41 -13.36
N ALA A 349 1.16 10.51 -13.86
CA ALA A 349 0.91 10.77 -15.27
C ALA A 349 -0.42 11.46 -15.55
N ILE A 350 -0.42 12.20 -16.65
CA ILE A 350 -1.60 12.72 -17.35
C ILE A 350 -1.48 12.25 -18.80
N VAL A 351 -2.43 11.45 -19.28
CA VAL A 351 -2.35 10.81 -20.60
C VAL A 351 -3.64 10.96 -21.39
N GLY A 352 -3.55 11.10 -22.71
CA GLY A 352 -4.70 11.04 -23.62
C GLY A 352 -4.99 9.64 -24.16
N GLU A 353 -3.98 8.76 -24.14
CA GLU A 353 -4.07 7.38 -24.60
C GLU A 353 -4.71 6.47 -23.54
N LYS A 354 -5.09 5.25 -23.95
CA LYS A 354 -5.66 4.20 -23.07
C LYS A 354 -4.61 3.22 -22.52
N TYR A 355 -3.37 3.69 -22.46
CA TYR A 355 -2.18 2.93 -22.08
C TYR A 355 -1.21 3.82 -21.31
N TYR A 356 -0.50 3.25 -20.34
CA TYR A 356 0.60 3.93 -19.68
C TYR A 356 1.69 2.94 -19.24
N GLU A 357 2.95 3.28 -19.50
CA GLU A 357 4.11 2.52 -19.04
C GLU A 357 4.79 3.24 -17.87
N ASP A 358 4.79 2.61 -16.71
CA ASP A 358 5.50 3.08 -15.53
C ASP A 358 6.83 2.35 -15.39
N SER A 359 7.95 3.07 -15.40
CA SER A 359 9.31 2.51 -15.36
C SER A 359 10.11 3.06 -14.17
N ASN A 360 11.28 2.48 -13.91
CA ASN A 360 12.15 2.82 -12.78
C ASN A 360 11.53 2.52 -11.41
N LEU A 361 10.73 1.45 -11.34
CA LEU A 361 10.17 0.91 -10.11
C LEU A 361 11.19 0.04 -9.37
N ASN A 362 10.99 -0.09 -8.07
CA ASN A 362 11.77 -1.03 -7.27
C ASN A 362 11.27 -2.45 -7.50
N SER A 363 12.18 -3.41 -7.55
CA SER A 363 11.87 -4.83 -7.61
C SER A 363 11.17 -5.33 -6.34
N ALA A 364 10.38 -6.39 -6.52
CA ALA A 364 9.59 -7.01 -5.47
C ALA A 364 8.91 -5.98 -4.55
N THR A 365 8.30 -4.96 -5.14
CA THR A 365 7.63 -3.87 -4.41
C THR A 365 6.18 -3.82 -4.84
N THR A 366 5.28 -3.71 -3.86
CA THR A 366 3.85 -3.60 -4.12
C THR A 366 3.50 -2.14 -4.40
N TYR A 367 2.80 -1.91 -5.50
CA TYR A 367 2.26 -0.62 -5.91
C TYR A 367 0.74 -0.72 -6.07
N PHE A 368 0.07 0.38 -5.75
CA PHE A 368 -1.36 0.60 -5.91
C PHE A 368 -1.55 1.70 -6.95
N TYR A 369 -2.30 1.40 -8.00
CA TYR A 369 -2.62 2.35 -9.06
C TYR A 369 -4.11 2.69 -9.04
N THR A 370 -4.41 3.98 -9.19
CA THR A 370 -5.77 4.48 -9.40
C THR A 370 -5.80 5.38 -10.62
N ILE A 371 -6.94 5.42 -11.30
CA ILE A 371 -7.13 6.22 -12.51
C ILE A 371 -8.52 6.85 -12.50
N ARG A 372 -8.63 8.05 -13.07
CA ARG A 372 -9.91 8.72 -13.37
C ARG A 372 -9.82 9.47 -14.70
N ALA A 373 -10.94 9.59 -15.40
CA ALA A 373 -11.07 10.44 -16.57
C ALA A 373 -11.33 11.89 -16.13
N VAL A 374 -10.88 12.86 -16.93
CA VAL A 374 -11.07 14.29 -16.68
C VAL A 374 -11.49 14.97 -17.97
N ASN A 375 -12.53 15.79 -17.90
CA ASN A 375 -12.97 16.64 -18.99
C ASN A 375 -12.06 17.86 -19.13
N LYS A 376 -11.47 18.06 -20.30
CA LYS A 376 -10.54 19.16 -20.60
C LYS A 376 -11.17 20.55 -20.41
N LYS A 377 -12.47 20.70 -20.71
CA LYS A 377 -13.15 22.00 -20.71
C LYS A 377 -13.65 22.39 -19.33
N SER A 378 -14.36 21.49 -18.64
CA SER A 378 -14.92 21.79 -17.31
C SER A 378 -13.95 21.54 -16.16
N GLY A 379 -12.96 20.67 -16.38
CA GLY A 379 -12.13 20.11 -15.32
C GLY A 379 -12.86 19.10 -14.43
N TYR A 380 -14.10 18.73 -14.77
CA TYR A 380 -14.85 17.70 -14.04
C TYR A 380 -14.24 16.34 -14.27
N LYS A 381 -14.24 15.56 -13.21
CA LYS A 381 -13.51 14.32 -13.16
C LYS A 381 -14.49 13.19 -12.91
N SER A 382 -14.24 12.03 -13.51
CA SER A 382 -15.04 10.85 -13.26
C SER A 382 -14.80 10.32 -11.84
N PRO A 383 -15.69 9.45 -11.34
CA PRO A 383 -15.35 8.47 -10.34
C PRO A 383 -14.12 7.62 -10.77
N PHE A 384 -13.38 7.09 -9.81
CA PHE A 384 -12.13 6.34 -10.02
C PHE A 384 -12.38 4.91 -10.52
N ALA A 385 -11.54 4.34 -11.39
CA ALA A 385 -11.62 2.90 -11.62
C ALA A 385 -11.32 2.10 -10.32
N PRO A 386 -11.74 0.83 -10.22
CA PRO A 386 -11.23 -0.08 -9.20
C PRO A 386 -9.71 -0.05 -9.12
N VAL A 387 -9.17 0.01 -7.90
CA VAL A 387 -7.72 0.06 -7.67
C VAL A 387 -7.05 -1.21 -8.21
N VAL A 388 -5.94 -1.02 -8.93
CA VAL A 388 -5.08 -2.11 -9.38
C VAL A 388 -3.92 -2.25 -8.42
N LYS A 389 -3.74 -3.46 -7.88
CA LYS A 389 -2.64 -3.80 -6.97
C LYS A 389 -1.67 -4.73 -7.69
N VAL A 390 -0.41 -4.34 -7.75
CA VAL A 390 0.62 -5.09 -8.46
C VAL A 390 1.89 -5.18 -7.63
N ARG A 391 2.55 -6.33 -7.64
CA ARG A 391 3.93 -6.46 -7.15
C ARG A 391 4.86 -6.68 -8.34
N THR A 392 5.88 -5.83 -8.45
CA THR A 392 6.95 -5.97 -9.45
C THR A 392 7.71 -7.29 -9.26
N ARG A 393 8.30 -7.80 -10.33
CA ARG A 393 9.10 -9.05 -10.29
C ARG A 393 10.39 -8.84 -9.50
N LEU A 394 11.05 -9.95 -9.18
CA LEU A 394 12.38 -9.93 -8.57
C LEU A 394 13.45 -9.60 -9.62
N GLU A 395 14.51 -8.92 -9.19
CA GLU A 395 15.73 -8.86 -10.00
C GLU A 395 16.38 -10.25 -10.10
N ASN A 396 17.30 -10.34 -11.04
CA ASN A 396 18.00 -11.57 -11.39
C ASN A 396 18.76 -12.20 -10.22
N ASP A 397 19.23 -11.41 -9.26
CA ASP A 397 20.00 -11.88 -8.10
C ASP A 397 19.17 -11.87 -6.79
N GLU A 398 17.85 -11.76 -6.87
CA GLU A 398 16.98 -11.58 -5.71
C GLU A 398 16.08 -12.80 -5.43
N PHE A 399 15.87 -13.01 -4.13
CA PHE A 399 14.92 -13.92 -3.52
C PHE A 399 14.02 -13.14 -2.57
N TYR A 400 12.85 -13.71 -2.31
CA TYR A 400 11.82 -13.06 -1.50
C TYR A 400 11.11 -14.05 -0.58
N LYS A 401 10.84 -13.62 0.64
CA LYS A 401 9.97 -14.32 1.59
C LYS A 401 9.10 -13.33 2.36
N ILE A 402 7.83 -13.69 2.54
CA ILE A 402 6.96 -13.14 3.58
C ILE A 402 6.91 -14.19 4.68
N ILE A 403 7.39 -13.85 5.85
CA ILE A 403 7.34 -14.71 7.03
C ILE A 403 6.27 -14.14 7.96
N PHE A 404 5.36 -14.99 8.40
CA PHE A 404 4.32 -14.60 9.35
C PHE A 404 4.71 -15.04 10.77
N ALA A 405 4.38 -14.23 11.78
CA ALA A 405 4.82 -14.46 13.16
C ALA A 405 4.23 -15.73 13.80
N SER A 406 5.04 -16.59 14.43
CA SER A 406 4.64 -17.82 15.11
C SER A 406 3.44 -17.60 16.04
N LYS A 407 2.39 -18.43 15.94
CA LYS A 407 1.18 -18.30 16.79
C LYS A 407 1.56 -18.43 18.27
N SER A 408 2.16 -19.57 18.66
CA SER A 408 2.41 -19.92 20.06
C SER A 408 3.48 -19.06 20.74
N GLU A 409 4.34 -18.40 19.96
CA GLU A 409 5.48 -17.62 20.47
C GLU A 409 5.30 -16.11 20.26
N THR A 410 4.07 -15.66 20.02
CA THR A 410 3.71 -14.25 19.89
C THR A 410 2.62 -13.89 20.89
N GLY A 411 2.85 -12.84 21.69
CA GLY A 411 1.97 -12.45 22.78
C GLY A 411 2.39 -11.14 23.44
N TYR A 412 1.74 -10.77 24.54
CA TYR A 412 2.07 -9.57 25.31
C TYR A 412 2.26 -9.87 26.79
N LEU A 413 3.04 -9.02 27.44
CA LEU A 413 3.41 -9.09 28.83
C LEU A 413 2.95 -7.82 29.53
N GLY A 414 2.26 -7.94 30.66
CA GLY A 414 1.89 -6.82 31.52
C GLY A 414 2.60 -6.89 32.87
N GLU A 415 3.09 -5.75 33.32
CA GLU A 415 3.79 -5.58 34.60
C GLU A 415 2.92 -5.97 35.80
N ASN A 416 1.64 -5.59 35.79
CA ASN A 416 0.69 -5.89 36.87
C ASN A 416 -0.02 -7.24 36.69
N SER A 417 0.27 -7.99 35.61
CA SER A 417 -0.41 -9.24 35.24
C SER A 417 0.57 -10.39 35.01
N LYS A 418 1.69 -10.42 35.75
CA LYS A 418 2.79 -11.37 35.53
C LYS A 418 2.33 -12.83 35.50
N GLU A 419 1.46 -13.23 36.42
CA GLU A 419 0.93 -14.60 36.51
C GLU A 419 0.08 -15.00 35.30
N GLN A 420 -0.59 -14.04 34.63
CA GLN A 420 -1.43 -14.32 33.47
C GLN A 420 -0.68 -14.25 32.13
N ASN A 421 0.55 -13.74 32.10
CA ASN A 421 1.29 -13.46 30.87
C ASN A 421 1.42 -14.67 29.94
N ARG A 422 1.67 -15.87 30.49
CA ARG A 422 1.74 -17.11 29.69
C ARG A 422 0.45 -17.39 28.90
N SER A 423 -0.71 -17.07 29.47
CA SER A 423 -2.01 -17.24 28.80
C SER A 423 -2.27 -16.25 27.65
N HIS A 424 -1.46 -15.18 27.55
CA HIS A 424 -1.62 -14.18 26.51
C HIS A 424 -1.04 -14.58 25.16
N PHE A 425 -0.13 -15.55 25.13
CA PHE A 425 0.56 -15.96 23.90
C PHE A 425 -0.36 -16.83 23.02
N GLY A 426 -0.40 -16.52 21.72
CA GLY A 426 -1.17 -17.23 20.71
C GLY A 426 -2.68 -16.99 20.67
N GLU A 427 -3.27 -16.41 21.72
CA GLU A 427 -4.73 -16.23 21.80
C GLU A 427 -5.17 -14.75 21.87
N ASN A 428 -4.37 -13.87 22.47
CA ASN A 428 -4.73 -12.47 22.69
C ASN A 428 -4.04 -11.51 21.73
N SER A 429 -4.70 -10.38 21.42
CA SER A 429 -4.06 -9.26 20.73
C SER A 429 -2.80 -8.79 21.47
N LEU A 430 -1.88 -8.19 20.74
CA LEU A 430 -0.69 -7.56 21.31
C LEU A 430 -1.06 -6.26 21.99
N PHE A 431 -0.44 -5.97 23.13
CA PHE A 431 -0.57 -4.68 23.82
C PHE A 431 0.82 -4.13 24.13
N ALA A 432 1.06 -2.87 23.76
CA ALA A 432 2.31 -2.17 24.04
C ALA A 432 2.03 -0.73 24.49
N GLY A 433 2.63 -0.31 25.61
CA GLY A 433 2.43 1.00 26.23
C GLY A 433 2.21 0.91 27.74
N VAL A 434 1.53 1.87 28.34
CA VAL A 434 1.34 1.93 29.80
C VAL A 434 -0.11 2.26 30.18
N SER A 435 -0.62 1.64 31.24
CA SER A 435 -1.91 2.01 31.83
C SER A 435 -1.90 1.81 33.33
N HIS A 436 -2.78 2.49 34.07
CA HIS A 436 -2.93 2.24 35.51
C HIS A 436 -3.34 0.78 35.81
N ALA A 437 -4.16 0.17 34.96
CA ALA A 437 -4.67 -1.18 35.19
C ALA A 437 -3.60 -2.26 34.96
N LYS A 438 -2.81 -2.14 33.88
CA LYS A 438 -1.85 -3.19 33.46
C LYS A 438 -0.39 -2.88 33.79
N GLY A 439 -0.09 -1.67 34.26
CA GLY A 439 1.28 -1.17 34.36
C GLY A 439 1.90 -0.99 32.97
N ILE A 440 3.21 -1.14 32.86
CA ILE A 440 3.91 -1.17 31.57
C ILE A 440 3.61 -2.50 30.86
N CYS A 441 3.32 -2.42 29.58
CA CYS A 441 3.08 -3.55 28.70
C CYS A 441 4.07 -3.53 27.53
N CYS A 442 4.66 -4.68 27.22
CA CYS A 442 5.44 -4.90 26.01
C CYS A 442 4.89 -6.13 25.26
N SER A 443 5.13 -6.17 23.96
CA SER A 443 4.73 -7.32 23.13
C SER A 443 5.94 -8.05 22.58
N VAL A 444 5.86 -9.38 22.51
CA VAL A 444 6.89 -10.23 21.91
C VAL A 444 6.35 -10.86 20.65
N ILE A 445 7.10 -10.76 19.55
CA ILE A 445 6.72 -11.30 18.24
C ILE A 445 7.86 -12.17 17.72
N THR A 446 7.57 -13.43 17.43
CA THR A 446 8.59 -14.39 17.01
C THR A 446 8.40 -14.81 15.56
N PHE A 447 9.46 -14.77 14.75
CA PHE A 447 9.45 -15.27 13.36
C PHE A 447 10.44 -16.42 13.18
N GLY A 448 10.00 -17.49 12.49
CA GLY A 448 10.87 -18.58 12.06
C GLY A 448 11.63 -18.21 10.78
N LEU A 449 12.95 -18.32 10.81
CA LEU A 449 13.86 -17.97 9.71
C LEU A 449 14.44 -19.22 9.03
N ASP A 450 13.96 -20.42 9.37
CA ASP A 450 14.42 -21.71 8.85
C ASP A 450 14.28 -21.85 7.32
N THR A 451 13.35 -21.11 6.72
CA THR A 451 13.15 -21.08 5.26
C THR A 451 14.12 -20.17 4.50
N ILE A 452 15.01 -19.47 5.22
CA ILE A 452 16.09 -18.66 4.64
C ILE A 452 17.41 -19.42 4.79
N PRO A 453 18.20 -19.59 3.71
CA PRO A 453 19.46 -20.34 3.77
C PRO A 453 20.48 -19.73 4.75
N SER A 454 20.82 -20.45 5.83
CA SER A 454 21.63 -19.92 6.95
C SER A 454 23.07 -19.55 6.62
N ASN A 455 23.68 -20.22 5.64
CA ASN A 455 25.13 -20.09 5.40
C ASN A 455 25.47 -19.22 4.17
N HIS A 456 24.47 -18.77 3.42
CA HIS A 456 24.68 -18.09 2.14
C HIS A 456 23.76 -16.89 1.89
N ALA A 457 22.72 -16.66 2.69
CA ALA A 457 21.80 -15.54 2.45
C ALA A 457 22.39 -14.20 2.95
N THR A 458 22.29 -13.17 2.11
CA THR A 458 22.55 -11.76 2.47
C THR A 458 21.27 -10.95 2.33
N ILE A 459 20.77 -10.40 3.44
CA ILE A 459 19.53 -9.61 3.43
C ILE A 459 19.79 -8.26 2.74
N LYS A 460 19.04 -8.00 1.67
CA LYS A 460 19.07 -6.73 0.91
C LYS A 460 18.15 -5.69 1.52
N SER A 461 16.97 -6.10 1.98
CA SER A 461 16.02 -5.24 2.69
C SER A 461 15.05 -6.06 3.51
N ALA A 462 14.59 -5.51 4.63
CA ALA A 462 13.53 -6.10 5.44
C ALA A 462 12.52 -5.04 5.92
N LYS A 463 11.28 -5.47 6.14
CA LYS A 463 10.21 -4.65 6.72
C LYS A 463 9.38 -5.46 7.70
N LEU A 464 9.13 -4.91 8.89
CA LEU A 464 8.23 -5.48 9.88
C LEU A 464 6.89 -4.72 9.83
N TYR A 465 5.80 -5.47 9.65
CA TYR A 465 4.45 -4.93 9.55
C TYR A 465 3.62 -5.34 10.76
N LEU A 466 2.97 -4.35 11.40
CA LEU A 466 1.95 -4.57 12.43
C LEU A 466 0.68 -3.78 12.11
N TYR A 467 -0.46 -4.39 12.42
CA TYR A 467 -1.76 -3.77 12.21
C TYR A 467 -2.34 -3.30 13.54
N PRO A 468 -2.39 -1.99 13.83
CA PRO A 468 -3.03 -1.48 15.03
C PRO A 468 -4.54 -1.60 14.94
N MET A 469 -5.14 -1.98 16.06
CA MET A 469 -6.57 -2.06 16.26
C MET A 469 -6.98 -1.08 17.35
N ASN A 470 -8.09 -0.39 17.17
CA ASN A 470 -8.76 0.25 18.30
C ASN A 470 -10.09 -0.48 18.53
N ARG A 471 -10.23 -1.07 19.71
CA ARG A 471 -11.55 -1.44 20.22
C ARG A 471 -12.00 -0.29 21.12
N VAL A 472 -13.29 0.08 21.02
CA VAL A 472 -13.93 1.18 21.77
C VAL A 472 -13.27 1.38 23.14
N GLY A 473 -12.40 2.39 23.26
CA GLY A 473 -11.72 2.72 24.51
C GLY A 473 -10.20 2.96 24.47
N ALA A 474 -9.45 2.63 23.40
CA ALA A 474 -8.02 2.98 23.37
C ALA A 474 -7.85 4.50 23.20
N LYS A 475 -7.16 5.11 24.17
CA LYS A 475 -6.80 6.52 24.21
C LYS A 475 -5.35 6.61 23.77
N ILE A 476 -5.13 7.16 22.58
CA ILE A 476 -3.80 7.33 21.99
C ILE A 476 -3.62 8.83 21.80
N GLU A 477 -3.21 9.49 22.88
CA GLU A 477 -3.04 10.94 22.91
C GLU A 477 -1.70 11.36 22.28
N LYS A 478 -1.51 12.63 21.93
CA LYS A 478 -0.32 13.13 21.21
C LYS A 478 0.95 13.19 22.10
N TYR A 479 1.34 12.07 22.70
CA TYR A 479 2.59 11.90 23.44
C TYR A 479 3.10 10.44 23.35
N GLY A 480 4.43 10.29 23.39
CA GLY A 480 5.09 8.99 23.39
C GLY A 480 5.20 8.34 22.01
N GLU A 481 5.99 7.27 21.96
CA GLU A 481 6.41 6.60 20.73
C GLU A 481 6.46 5.08 20.92
N TRP A 482 6.34 4.36 19.80
CA TRP A 482 6.43 2.89 19.76
C TRP A 482 7.65 2.44 18.98
N ASN A 483 8.40 1.53 19.58
CA ASN A 483 9.67 1.03 19.06
C ASN A 483 9.60 -0.48 18.88
N ALA A 484 10.32 -0.98 17.87
CA ALA A 484 10.51 -2.40 17.64
C ALA A 484 11.99 -2.74 17.82
N SER A 485 12.30 -3.73 18.65
CA SER A 485 13.67 -4.09 19.03
C SER A 485 13.94 -5.57 18.82
N ILE A 486 15.10 -5.94 18.26
CA ILE A 486 15.54 -7.33 18.17
C ILE A 486 16.16 -7.75 19.50
N LEU A 487 15.57 -8.75 20.15
CA LEU A 487 16.10 -9.31 21.40
C LEU A 487 17.23 -10.32 21.14
N ASP A 488 18.22 -10.32 22.02
CA ASP A 488 19.22 -11.39 22.06
C ASP A 488 18.62 -12.63 22.74
N SER A 489 18.40 -13.69 21.96
CA SER A 489 17.79 -14.94 22.42
C SER A 489 18.55 -15.64 23.56
N GLU A 490 19.81 -15.29 23.80
CA GLU A 490 20.64 -15.85 24.88
C GLU A 490 20.54 -15.05 26.19
N SER A 491 19.84 -13.91 26.17
CA SER A 491 19.76 -12.98 27.31
C SER A 491 18.49 -13.12 28.17
N PHE A 492 17.59 -14.05 27.83
CA PHE A 492 16.38 -14.34 28.58
C PHE A 492 16.08 -15.84 28.55
N GLY A 493 15.42 -16.37 29.59
CA GLY A 493 15.10 -17.79 29.70
C GLY A 493 13.71 -18.12 29.15
N GLU A 494 12.71 -17.28 29.43
CA GLU A 494 11.31 -17.54 29.08
C GLU A 494 10.66 -16.31 28.44
N ILE A 495 10.18 -16.44 27.20
CA ILE A 495 9.52 -15.34 26.45
C ILE A 495 8.22 -14.86 27.11
N THR A 496 7.64 -15.65 28.01
CA THR A 496 6.40 -15.33 28.72
C THR A 496 6.63 -14.67 30.08
N ASP A 497 7.87 -14.56 30.54
CA ASP A 497 8.22 -13.89 31.78
C ASP A 497 8.50 -12.39 31.53
N TYR A 498 7.87 -11.54 32.35
CA TYR A 498 7.95 -10.09 32.17
C TYR A 498 9.34 -9.54 32.47
N ASP A 499 9.96 -9.99 33.56
CA ASP A 499 11.24 -9.45 34.02
C ASP A 499 12.37 -9.92 33.11
N ASP A 500 12.32 -11.18 32.64
CA ASP A 500 13.23 -11.71 31.62
C ASP A 500 13.20 -10.86 30.35
N VAL A 501 12.01 -10.60 29.79
CA VAL A 501 11.89 -9.90 28.49
C VAL A 501 12.19 -8.41 28.60
N VAL A 502 11.81 -7.76 29.70
CA VAL A 502 12.09 -6.32 29.89
C VAL A 502 13.58 -6.07 30.10
N ASN A 503 14.27 -6.98 30.80
CA ASN A 503 15.71 -6.89 31.05
C ASN A 503 16.58 -7.55 29.96
N ALA A 504 15.97 -8.26 29.01
CA ALA A 504 16.64 -8.86 27.88
C ALA A 504 17.51 -7.84 27.14
N LYS A 505 18.71 -8.28 26.74
CA LYS A 505 19.64 -7.47 25.96
C LYS A 505 19.07 -7.24 24.56
N VAL A 506 18.97 -5.98 24.17
CA VAL A 506 18.56 -5.57 22.82
C VAL A 506 19.79 -5.54 21.92
N THR A 507 19.75 -6.25 20.80
CA THR A 507 20.82 -6.22 19.78
C THR A 507 20.72 -4.99 18.88
N GLY A 508 19.51 -4.48 18.65
CA GLY A 508 19.26 -3.20 18.00
C GLY A 508 17.76 -2.89 17.87
N THR A 509 17.44 -1.60 17.79
CA THR A 509 16.10 -1.09 17.46
C THR A 509 15.97 -0.98 15.95
N VAL A 510 14.84 -1.41 15.37
CA VAL A 510 14.63 -1.45 13.92
C VAL A 510 13.71 -0.33 13.45
N GLY A 511 14.08 0.30 12.33
CA GLY A 511 13.37 1.43 11.76
C GLY A 511 13.27 2.65 12.71
N ASN A 512 12.38 3.56 12.35
CA ASN A 512 12.10 4.73 13.18
C ASN A 512 11.03 4.40 14.23
N ALA A 513 11.13 5.04 15.38
CA ALA A 513 10.05 5.07 16.34
C ALA A 513 8.78 5.65 15.69
N ILE A 514 7.62 5.10 16.00
CA ILE A 514 6.34 5.60 15.51
C ILE A 514 5.74 6.48 16.59
N GLU A 515 5.67 7.78 16.33
CA GLU A 515 5.00 8.73 17.21
C GLU A 515 3.51 8.42 17.32
N SER A 516 2.95 8.65 18.51
CA SER A 516 1.56 8.35 18.84
C SER A 516 0.53 8.82 17.80
N HIS A 517 0.70 10.03 17.28
CA HIS A 517 -0.25 10.62 16.33
C HIS A 517 -0.20 9.98 14.92
N ASN A 518 0.81 9.17 14.64
CA ASN A 518 0.94 8.35 13.43
C ASN A 518 0.51 6.89 13.65
N LEU A 519 0.36 6.47 14.91
CA LEU A 519 -0.06 5.12 15.28
C LEU A 519 -1.58 5.01 15.31
N THR A 520 -2.20 5.11 14.13
CA THR A 520 -3.66 5.08 14.00
C THR A 520 -4.16 3.69 13.64
N GLN A 521 -5.28 3.30 14.23
CA GLN A 521 -5.97 2.07 13.87
C GLN A 521 -6.30 2.01 12.38
N GLY A 522 -6.35 0.80 11.85
CA GLY A 522 -6.74 0.60 10.46
C GLY A 522 -5.65 0.89 9.43
N ILE A 523 -4.49 1.39 9.87
CA ILE A 523 -3.32 1.68 9.02
C ILE A 523 -2.21 0.70 9.38
N TRP A 524 -1.69 -0.03 8.39
CA TRP A 524 -0.50 -0.85 8.59
C TRP A 524 0.69 0.03 8.97
N ASN A 525 1.29 -0.29 10.11
CA ASN A 525 2.54 0.33 10.54
C ASN A 525 3.71 -0.52 10.07
N VAL A 526 4.75 0.16 9.58
CA VAL A 526 5.87 -0.46 8.90
C VAL A 526 7.17 0.07 9.48
N TRP A 527 7.94 -0.80 10.11
CA TRP A 527 9.34 -0.52 10.45
C TRP A 527 10.21 -0.99 9.29
N GLN A 528 10.80 -0.03 8.57
CA GLN A 528 11.73 -0.30 7.48
C GLN A 528 13.15 -0.37 8.01
N PHE A 529 13.84 -1.46 7.68
CA PHE A 529 15.15 -1.74 8.24
C PHE A 529 16.22 -0.93 7.52
N SER A 530 17.14 -0.33 8.29
CA SER A 530 18.38 0.19 7.73
C SER A 530 19.30 -0.95 7.27
N LYS A 531 20.38 -0.61 6.56
CA LYS A 531 21.39 -1.59 6.15
C LYS A 531 22.02 -2.29 7.36
N HIS A 532 22.26 -1.56 8.45
CA HIS A 532 22.80 -2.13 9.68
C HIS A 532 21.81 -3.08 10.36
N GLU A 533 20.54 -2.69 10.45
CA GLU A 533 19.48 -3.54 11.02
C GLU A 533 19.24 -4.82 10.20
N CYS A 534 19.42 -4.75 8.87
CA CYS A 534 19.41 -5.95 8.03
C CYS A 534 20.54 -6.92 8.39
N GLN A 535 21.73 -6.42 8.76
CA GLN A 535 22.84 -7.27 9.24
C GLN A 535 22.52 -7.90 10.60
N LEU A 536 21.87 -7.15 11.50
CA LEU A 536 21.41 -7.69 12.78
C LEU A 536 20.39 -8.82 12.58
N LEU A 537 19.41 -8.62 11.68
CA LEU A 537 18.44 -9.65 11.32
C LEU A 537 19.13 -10.86 10.63
N GLN A 538 20.11 -10.61 9.78
CA GLN A 538 20.88 -11.66 9.11
C GLN A 538 21.63 -12.55 10.12
N ALA A 539 22.17 -11.97 11.20
CA ALA A 539 22.81 -12.75 12.27
C ALA A 539 21.83 -13.72 12.97
N GLN A 540 20.52 -13.41 12.98
CA GLN A 540 19.49 -14.27 13.56
C GLN A 540 19.16 -15.49 12.68
N ILE A 541 19.51 -15.49 11.39
CA ILE A 541 19.23 -16.63 10.50
C ILE A 541 19.95 -17.90 10.99
N ALA A 542 21.19 -17.76 11.49
CA ALA A 542 21.94 -18.88 12.08
C ALA A 542 21.23 -19.48 13.31
N LYS A 543 20.48 -18.66 14.05
CA LYS A 543 19.64 -19.07 15.19
C LYS A 543 18.28 -19.62 14.77
N LYS A 544 17.95 -19.60 13.47
CA LYS A 544 16.67 -20.04 12.85
C LYS A 544 15.42 -19.31 13.34
N LYS A 545 15.53 -18.36 14.26
CA LYS A 545 14.42 -17.58 14.82
C LYS A 545 14.89 -16.17 15.15
N VAL A 546 13.95 -15.23 15.13
CA VAL A 546 14.15 -13.86 15.64
C VAL A 546 12.99 -13.47 16.53
N HIS A 547 13.29 -12.82 17.65
CA HIS A 547 12.30 -12.29 18.59
C HIS A 547 12.35 -10.76 18.56
N PHE A 548 11.20 -10.14 18.30
CA PHE A 548 11.02 -8.70 18.40
C PHE A 548 10.28 -8.36 19.68
N ARG A 549 10.76 -7.35 20.42
CA ARG A 549 10.01 -6.67 21.46
C ARG A 549 9.43 -5.37 20.92
N ILE A 550 8.14 -5.17 21.08
CA ILE A 550 7.45 -3.92 20.79
C ILE A 550 7.22 -3.20 22.12
N ASP A 551 7.85 -2.04 22.23
CA ASP A 551 7.76 -1.16 23.39
C ASP A 551 6.90 0.06 23.04
N GLY A 552 6.12 0.53 24.00
CA GLY A 552 5.43 1.83 23.94
C GLY A 552 5.90 2.77 25.04
N PRO A 553 5.16 3.86 25.30
CA PRO A 553 5.45 4.77 26.41
C PRO A 553 5.40 4.03 27.75
N LYS A 554 6.27 4.45 28.68
CA LYS A 554 6.41 3.82 30.01
C LYS A 554 5.84 4.66 31.15
N THR A 555 5.45 5.90 30.88
CA THR A 555 4.90 6.83 31.86
C THR A 555 3.64 7.50 31.31
N LEU A 556 2.74 7.90 32.22
CA LEU A 556 1.52 8.63 31.90
C LEU A 556 1.64 10.08 32.40
N PRO A 557 1.27 11.09 31.60
CA PRO A 557 1.06 12.44 32.09
C PRO A 557 -0.08 12.53 33.10
N ASP A 558 -0.07 13.58 33.93
CA ASP A 558 -1.13 13.82 34.92
C ASP A 558 -2.53 13.87 34.27
N GLY A 559 -3.46 13.07 34.79
CA GLY A 559 -4.86 13.02 34.34
C GLY A 559 -5.13 12.02 33.21
N GLU A 560 -4.11 11.34 32.69
CA GLU A 560 -4.28 10.24 31.72
C GLU A 560 -4.22 8.87 32.41
N ASP A 561 -5.06 7.92 31.97
CA ASP A 561 -5.19 6.60 32.59
C ASP A 561 -4.60 5.45 31.75
N SER A 562 -4.34 5.70 30.46
CA SER A 562 -3.84 4.73 29.51
C SER A 562 -3.20 5.39 28.29
N GLN A 563 -2.14 4.76 27.79
CA GLN A 563 -1.49 5.02 26.50
C GLN A 563 -1.01 3.68 25.92
N ILE A 564 -1.94 2.72 25.81
CA ILE A 564 -1.67 1.38 25.27
C ILE A 564 -2.22 1.28 23.86
N MET A 565 -1.36 0.88 22.91
CA MET A 565 -1.80 0.43 21.60
C MET A 565 -2.05 -1.07 21.58
N GLN A 566 -3.14 -1.46 20.93
CA GLN A 566 -3.45 -2.85 20.62
C GLN A 566 -3.07 -3.16 19.17
N PHE A 567 -2.35 -4.26 18.93
CA PHE A 567 -2.08 -4.75 17.58
C PHE A 567 -2.72 -6.12 17.33
N ASP A 568 -3.17 -6.34 16.11
CA ASP A 568 -3.74 -7.60 15.68
C ASP A 568 -2.65 -8.68 15.60
N ILE A 569 -3.00 -9.90 16.02
CA ILE A 569 -2.15 -11.09 15.87
C ILE A 569 -2.63 -11.99 14.74
N GLY A 570 -3.83 -11.74 14.19
CA GLY A 570 -4.46 -12.52 13.14
C GLY A 570 -5.09 -13.85 13.59
N TYR A 571 -5.05 -14.15 14.89
CA TYR A 571 -5.50 -15.41 15.49
C TYR A 571 -6.52 -15.24 16.61
N GLY A 572 -7.12 -16.37 17.00
CA GLY A 572 -7.98 -16.45 18.17
C GLY A 572 -9.31 -15.72 17.98
N ARG A 573 -10.12 -15.69 19.04
CA ARG A 573 -11.42 -15.02 19.06
C ARG A 573 -11.30 -13.51 18.80
N PHE A 574 -10.13 -12.94 19.05
CA PHE A 574 -9.92 -11.50 19.05
C PHE A 574 -9.14 -10.95 17.85
N GLY A 575 -8.55 -11.81 17.01
CA GLY A 575 -7.84 -11.41 15.79
C GLY A 575 -8.76 -11.14 14.60
N GLY A 576 -8.35 -10.23 13.73
CA GLY A 576 -9.02 -9.89 12.47
C GLY A 576 -8.94 -11.00 11.42
N GLY A 577 -8.08 -12.00 11.62
CA GLY A 577 -7.83 -13.12 10.70
C GLY A 577 -6.44 -13.07 10.08
N ILE A 578 -6.09 -14.09 9.29
CA ILE A 578 -4.72 -14.30 8.77
C ILE A 578 -4.15 -13.10 8.00
N HIS A 579 -5.02 -12.25 7.44
CA HIS A 579 -4.63 -11.06 6.69
C HIS A 579 -4.02 -9.96 7.57
N TYR A 580 -4.26 -9.96 8.89
CA TYR A 580 -3.78 -8.94 9.84
C TYR A 580 -2.66 -9.45 10.76
N ARG A 581 -2.17 -10.68 10.51
CA ARG A 581 -1.07 -11.27 11.28
C ARG A 581 0.21 -10.45 11.07
N PRO A 582 1.05 -10.27 12.12
CA PRO A 582 2.37 -9.65 11.96
C PRO A 582 3.20 -10.34 10.87
N MET A 583 3.82 -9.52 10.03
CA MET A 583 4.56 -9.97 8.85
C MET A 583 5.98 -9.41 8.83
N LEU A 584 6.92 -10.24 8.45
CA LEU A 584 8.30 -9.87 8.15
C LEU A 584 8.53 -10.12 6.65
N ASP A 585 8.62 -9.03 5.90
CA ASP A 585 8.92 -9.03 4.46
C ASP A 585 10.45 -8.95 4.31
N ILE A 586 11.06 -9.97 3.69
CA ILE A 586 12.51 -10.07 3.52
C ILE A 586 12.85 -10.27 2.05
N LYS A 587 13.70 -9.39 1.54
CA LYS A 587 14.39 -9.54 0.26
C LYS A 587 15.85 -9.85 0.52
N TYR A 588 16.37 -10.90 -0.11
CA TYR A 588 17.75 -11.35 0.09
C TYR A 588 18.37 -11.85 -1.21
N THR A 589 19.69 -11.95 -1.23
CA THR A 589 20.45 -12.67 -2.25
C THR A 589 21.20 -13.83 -1.61
N ILE A 590 21.74 -14.74 -2.41
CA ILE A 590 22.60 -15.81 -1.92
C ILE A 590 24.04 -15.59 -2.36
N GLN A 591 24.98 -16.19 -1.65
CA GLN A 591 26.39 -16.13 -1.95
C GLN A 591 26.66 -16.59 -3.40
N GLU A 592 27.36 -15.74 -4.14
CA GLU A 592 27.72 -16.00 -5.53
C GLU A 592 28.78 -17.10 -5.61
N SER A 593 28.56 -18.07 -6.49
CA SER A 593 29.61 -18.96 -6.99
C SER A 593 30.43 -18.25 -8.06
N ARG A 594 31.68 -18.69 -8.27
CA ARG A 594 32.60 -18.08 -9.24
C ARG A 594 33.13 -19.13 -10.20
N ILE A 595 33.30 -18.73 -11.45
CA ILE A 595 34.04 -19.49 -12.45
C ILE A 595 34.87 -18.51 -13.28
N ALA A 596 36.08 -18.93 -13.66
CA ALA A 596 36.91 -18.19 -14.59
C ALA A 596 37.09 -19.04 -15.84
N LEU A 597 36.74 -18.48 -17.00
CA LEU A 597 36.95 -19.13 -18.28
C LEU A 597 38.18 -18.53 -18.94
N THR A 598 39.04 -19.38 -19.50
CA THR A 598 40.13 -18.95 -20.37
C THR A 598 39.67 -19.04 -21.82
N PRO A 599 40.16 -18.16 -22.70
CA PRO A 599 39.85 -18.28 -24.12
C PRO A 599 40.45 -19.58 -24.67
N ASN A 600 39.70 -20.31 -25.50
CA ASN A 600 40.22 -21.46 -26.24
C ASN A 600 41.05 -21.03 -27.46
N ARG A 601 40.91 -19.77 -27.90
CA ARG A 601 41.73 -19.19 -28.97
C ARG A 601 41.99 -17.71 -28.73
N THR A 602 43.25 -17.29 -28.90
CA THR A 602 43.65 -15.87 -28.90
C THR A 602 44.49 -15.58 -30.14
N LEU A 603 44.16 -14.52 -30.87
CA LEU A 603 44.82 -14.15 -32.13
C LEU A 603 45.11 -12.67 -32.19
N SER A 604 46.13 -12.29 -32.95
CA SER A 604 46.35 -10.93 -33.42
C SER A 604 46.17 -10.93 -34.93
N ILE A 605 45.36 -10.02 -35.42
CA ILE A 605 44.93 -9.96 -36.81
C ILE A 605 45.37 -8.62 -37.37
N SER A 606 46.32 -8.65 -38.30
CA SER A 606 46.82 -7.48 -39.04
C SER A 606 46.76 -7.75 -40.55
N LYS A 607 47.05 -6.73 -41.37
CA LYS A 607 47.16 -6.94 -42.83
C LYS A 607 48.31 -7.86 -43.22
N GLU A 608 49.30 -8.00 -42.33
CA GLU A 608 50.49 -8.85 -42.54
C GLU A 608 50.18 -10.33 -42.26
N GLY A 609 49.10 -10.62 -41.53
CA GLY A 609 48.63 -11.97 -41.26
C GLY A 609 47.97 -12.14 -39.90
N ILE A 610 47.72 -13.40 -39.55
CA ILE A 610 47.15 -13.82 -38.26
C ILE A 610 48.23 -14.57 -37.48
N ILE A 611 48.44 -14.17 -36.21
CA ILE A 611 49.41 -14.83 -35.32
C ILE A 611 48.75 -15.23 -33.99
N GLU A 612 49.19 -16.34 -33.40
CA GLU A 612 48.71 -16.85 -32.11
C GLU A 612 49.34 -16.10 -30.93
N SER A 613 49.00 -14.82 -30.81
CA SER A 613 49.31 -13.97 -29.67
C SER A 613 48.21 -12.92 -29.52
N LEU A 614 48.08 -12.29 -28.36
CA LEU A 614 47.09 -11.23 -28.17
C LEU A 614 47.75 -9.85 -28.19
N THR A 615 47.58 -9.11 -29.27
CA THR A 615 48.09 -7.75 -29.45
C THR A 615 47.03 -6.87 -30.10
N SER A 616 47.06 -5.57 -29.83
CA SER A 616 46.18 -4.60 -30.46
C SER A 616 46.86 -3.25 -30.58
N GLY A 617 46.53 -2.47 -31.61
CA GLY A 617 47.18 -1.17 -31.81
C GLY A 617 47.25 -0.74 -33.26
N PHE A 618 48.35 -0.08 -33.61
CA PHE A 618 48.68 0.36 -34.96
C PHE A 618 50.07 -0.16 -35.35
N ASP A 619 50.19 -0.78 -36.52
CA ASP A 619 51.46 -1.32 -37.03
C ASP A 619 52.38 -0.21 -37.61
N ALA A 620 53.48 -0.59 -38.26
CA ALA A 620 54.45 0.33 -38.85
C ALA A 620 53.87 1.18 -39.99
N ASN A 621 52.82 0.69 -40.66
CA ASN A 621 52.13 1.41 -41.71
C ASN A 621 51.03 2.33 -41.14
N GLY A 622 50.68 2.16 -39.87
CA GLY A 622 49.56 2.83 -39.21
C GLY A 622 48.23 2.08 -39.42
N ASP A 623 48.29 0.86 -39.97
CA ASP A 623 47.13 0.00 -40.10
C ASP A 623 46.80 -0.63 -38.75
N ARG A 624 45.51 -0.90 -38.54
CA ARG A 624 45.00 -1.36 -37.24
C ARG A 624 45.32 -2.83 -37.04
N VAL A 625 45.79 -3.19 -35.85
CA VAL A 625 45.92 -4.57 -35.39
C VAL A 625 44.83 -4.86 -34.38
N TYR A 626 44.05 -5.91 -34.63
CA TYR A 626 42.96 -6.36 -33.75
C TYR A 626 43.41 -7.55 -32.91
N GLY A 627 43.14 -7.50 -31.61
CA GLY A 627 43.19 -8.69 -30.76
C GLY A 627 41.87 -9.44 -30.87
N TYR A 628 41.88 -10.76 -30.99
CA TYR A 628 40.69 -11.59 -31.01
C TYR A 628 40.77 -12.65 -29.92
N MET A 629 39.65 -12.89 -29.25
CA MET A 629 39.51 -13.87 -28.19
C MET A 629 38.22 -14.65 -28.41
N GLU A 630 38.31 -15.97 -28.32
CA GLU A 630 37.16 -16.86 -28.38
C GLU A 630 37.10 -17.68 -27.10
N PHE A 631 35.92 -17.78 -26.50
CA PHE A 631 35.66 -18.56 -25.29
C PHE A 631 34.61 -19.62 -25.57
N ASN A 632 34.92 -20.87 -25.20
CA ASN A 632 33.91 -21.90 -25.05
C ASN A 632 33.12 -21.66 -23.75
N LEU A 633 31.79 -21.66 -23.86
CA LEU A 633 30.86 -21.45 -22.75
C LEU A 633 30.34 -22.75 -22.12
N ASP A 634 30.72 -23.94 -22.61
CA ASP A 634 30.25 -25.25 -22.11
C ASP A 634 30.49 -25.46 -20.60
N ALA A 635 31.56 -24.86 -20.07
CA ALA A 635 31.89 -24.92 -18.65
C ALA A 635 31.00 -24.00 -17.79
N MET A 636 30.19 -23.13 -18.40
CA MET A 636 29.24 -22.28 -17.68
C MET A 636 28.13 -23.12 -17.05
N PRO A 637 27.59 -22.68 -15.90
CA PRO A 637 26.51 -23.40 -15.24
C PRO A 637 25.25 -23.44 -16.12
N GLN A 638 24.38 -24.42 -15.85
CA GLN A 638 23.14 -24.62 -16.61
C GLN A 638 22.30 -23.34 -16.67
N TYR A 639 21.94 -22.93 -17.89
CA TYR A 639 21.21 -21.69 -18.14
C TYR A 639 19.91 -21.60 -17.33
N GLU A 640 19.10 -22.67 -17.28
CA GLU A 640 17.76 -22.60 -16.69
C GLU A 640 17.74 -22.48 -15.16
N THR A 641 18.80 -22.93 -14.49
CA THR A 641 18.91 -22.99 -13.02
C THR A 641 19.94 -22.02 -12.46
N HIS A 642 20.70 -21.30 -13.29
CA HIS A 642 21.73 -20.38 -12.83
C HIS A 642 21.66 -19.02 -13.52
N ILE A 643 21.86 -17.98 -12.71
CA ILE A 643 21.81 -16.59 -13.16
C ILE A 643 23.16 -15.93 -12.96
N ILE A 644 23.67 -15.35 -14.04
CA ILE A 644 24.91 -14.57 -14.03
C ILE A 644 24.63 -13.23 -13.38
N THR A 645 25.25 -12.99 -12.23
CA THR A 645 25.12 -11.75 -11.47
C THR A 645 26.16 -10.73 -11.93
N SER A 646 27.37 -11.20 -12.24
CA SER A 646 28.50 -10.39 -12.71
C SER A 646 29.32 -11.12 -13.77
N ALA A 647 29.79 -10.40 -14.78
CA ALA A 647 30.74 -10.88 -15.76
C ALA A 647 31.79 -9.80 -16.00
N ILE A 648 33.07 -10.17 -15.90
CA ILE A 648 34.20 -9.25 -16.03
C ILE A 648 35.27 -9.94 -16.86
N LEU A 649 35.70 -9.30 -17.95
CA LEU A 649 36.86 -9.72 -18.70
C LEU A 649 38.11 -9.07 -18.10
N LYS A 650 39.01 -9.90 -17.57
CA LYS A 650 40.29 -9.48 -17.03
C LYS A 650 41.39 -9.79 -18.05
N ILE A 651 42.11 -8.76 -18.46
CA ILE A 651 43.26 -8.88 -19.37
C ILE A 651 44.43 -8.07 -18.81
N LYS A 652 45.61 -8.69 -18.80
CA LYS A 652 46.83 -8.02 -18.36
C LYS A 652 47.61 -7.45 -19.55
N ASN A 653 48.22 -6.27 -19.44
CA ASN A 653 49.18 -5.78 -20.45
C ASN A 653 50.61 -6.21 -20.09
N LYS A 654 51.38 -6.64 -21.12
CA LYS A 654 52.79 -7.04 -20.98
C LYS A 654 53.77 -5.90 -21.19
N ASN A 655 53.37 -4.90 -21.96
CA ASN A 655 54.12 -3.67 -22.13
C ASN A 655 53.23 -2.46 -21.83
N SER A 656 53.91 -1.34 -21.58
CA SER A 656 53.32 -0.01 -21.53
C SER A 656 54.21 0.92 -22.35
N PHE A 657 53.73 2.11 -22.65
CA PHE A 657 54.47 3.08 -23.46
C PHE A 657 55.10 4.13 -22.55
N LYS A 658 56.38 4.44 -22.78
CA LYS A 658 57.13 5.44 -21.99
C LYS A 658 56.58 6.87 -22.12
N LYS A 659 55.99 7.20 -23.27
CA LYS A 659 55.41 8.51 -23.57
C LYS A 659 53.99 8.28 -24.05
N ASN A 660 52.99 8.67 -23.28
CA ASN A 660 51.60 8.42 -23.62
C ASN A 660 51.18 9.16 -24.90
N ARG A 661 50.41 8.47 -25.74
CA ARG A 661 49.56 9.09 -26.77
C ARG A 661 48.09 8.88 -26.38
N ASP A 662 47.20 9.70 -26.93
CA ASP A 662 45.76 9.53 -26.75
C ASP A 662 45.28 8.32 -27.55
N THR A 663 45.63 7.13 -27.08
CA THR A 663 45.19 5.85 -27.65
C THR A 663 44.26 5.19 -26.63
N ARG A 664 43.11 4.69 -27.12
CA ARG A 664 42.11 4.01 -26.30
C ARG A 664 41.86 2.61 -26.85
N TYR A 665 41.69 1.65 -25.95
CA TYR A 665 41.45 0.25 -26.28
C TYR A 665 40.03 -0.14 -25.87
N TYR A 666 39.25 -0.62 -26.84
CA TYR A 666 37.86 -1.05 -26.66
C TYR A 666 37.77 -2.55 -26.87
N VAL A 667 36.94 -3.21 -26.06
CA VAL A 667 36.53 -4.59 -26.28
C VAL A 667 35.14 -4.59 -26.88
N GLU A 668 34.97 -5.29 -27.98
CA GLU A 668 33.71 -5.48 -28.67
C GLU A 668 33.29 -6.93 -28.58
N LEU A 669 32.03 -7.19 -28.27
CA LEU A 669 31.36 -8.47 -28.51
C LEU A 669 30.92 -8.51 -29.97
N ILE A 670 31.34 -9.55 -30.68
CA ILE A 670 31.23 -9.62 -32.15
C ILE A 670 30.60 -10.93 -32.60
N GLU A 671 30.01 -10.91 -33.78
CA GLU A 671 29.56 -12.10 -34.50
C GLU A 671 30.34 -12.21 -35.81
N VAL A 672 30.96 -13.38 -36.02
CA VAL A 672 31.76 -13.71 -37.20
C VAL A 672 31.85 -15.24 -37.30
N ASP A 673 31.63 -15.82 -38.47
CA ASP A 673 31.61 -17.28 -38.63
C ASP A 673 32.98 -17.90 -38.33
N SER A 674 34.01 -17.41 -39.01
CA SER A 674 35.40 -17.79 -38.80
C SER A 674 36.32 -16.61 -39.09
N VAL A 675 37.38 -16.46 -38.30
CA VAL A 675 38.43 -15.48 -38.56
C VAL A 675 39.59 -16.17 -39.29
N THR A 676 39.67 -15.94 -40.59
CA THR A 676 40.70 -16.47 -41.50
C THR A 676 41.51 -15.37 -42.18
N SER A 677 40.97 -14.15 -42.24
CA SER A 677 41.60 -12.99 -42.87
C SER A 677 41.48 -11.71 -42.04
N TYR A 678 42.25 -10.68 -42.43
CA TYR A 678 42.11 -9.33 -41.87
C TYR A 678 40.75 -8.69 -42.19
N ASP A 679 40.19 -8.99 -43.35
CA ASP A 679 38.92 -8.40 -43.77
C ASP A 679 37.74 -8.99 -43.00
N ASP A 680 37.82 -10.25 -42.56
CA ASP A 680 36.79 -10.91 -41.73
C ASP A 680 36.59 -10.12 -40.43
N ILE A 681 37.69 -9.76 -39.76
CA ILE A 681 37.58 -8.97 -38.53
C ILE A 681 37.18 -7.54 -38.86
N ARG A 682 37.68 -6.93 -39.94
CA ARG A 682 37.36 -5.54 -40.28
C ARG A 682 35.87 -5.32 -40.57
N HIS A 683 35.22 -6.29 -41.20
CA HIS A 683 33.80 -6.26 -41.59
C HIS A 683 32.88 -7.07 -40.65
N ARG A 684 33.37 -7.44 -39.46
CA ARG A 684 32.59 -8.14 -38.43
C ARG A 684 31.30 -7.40 -38.06
N ASP A 685 30.31 -8.19 -37.65
CA ASP A 685 29.12 -7.65 -37.01
C ASP A 685 29.43 -7.34 -35.54
N LYS A 686 29.13 -6.11 -35.13
CA LYS A 686 29.32 -5.67 -33.75
C LYS A 686 27.99 -5.75 -33.04
N ILE A 687 27.98 -6.50 -31.96
CA ILE A 687 26.79 -6.62 -31.11
C ILE A 687 26.83 -5.54 -30.04
N GLU A 688 27.89 -5.48 -29.22
CA GLU A 688 27.97 -4.55 -28.07
C GLU A 688 29.42 -4.19 -27.73
N TYR A 689 29.65 -3.07 -27.02
CA TYR A 689 30.93 -2.80 -26.35
C TYR A 689 30.92 -3.37 -24.94
N ILE A 690 32.03 -3.98 -24.53
CA ILE A 690 32.17 -4.53 -23.17
C ILE A 690 32.91 -3.52 -22.30
N GLY A 691 32.20 -2.98 -21.31
CA GLY A 691 32.76 -2.05 -20.32
C GLY A 691 33.23 -0.73 -20.93
N TYR A 692 34.05 -0.01 -20.15
CA TYR A 692 34.68 1.22 -20.59
C TYR A 692 35.99 0.94 -21.33
N GLU A 693 36.44 1.89 -22.14
CA GLU A 693 37.77 1.82 -22.73
C GLU A 693 38.88 1.81 -21.68
N VAL A 694 40.03 1.29 -22.09
CA VAL A 694 41.28 1.47 -21.37
C VAL A 694 42.10 2.52 -22.11
N ALA A 695 42.40 3.63 -21.44
CA ALA A 695 43.30 4.64 -21.97
C ALA A 695 44.76 4.19 -21.82
N GLU A 696 45.61 4.59 -22.76
CA GLU A 696 47.03 4.28 -22.71
C GLU A 696 47.71 4.76 -21.40
N SER A 697 47.24 5.88 -20.86
CA SER A 697 47.70 6.43 -19.58
C SER A 697 47.47 5.49 -18.40
N ASP A 698 46.43 4.66 -18.45
CA ASP A 698 46.07 3.77 -17.36
C ASP A 698 46.97 2.53 -17.33
N LEU A 699 47.51 2.14 -18.50
CA LEU A 699 48.38 0.96 -18.67
C LEU A 699 49.71 1.09 -17.94
N THR A 700 50.14 2.30 -17.61
CA THR A 700 51.35 2.55 -16.79
C THR A 700 51.07 2.51 -15.30
N LEU A 701 49.81 2.70 -14.88
CA LEU A 701 49.41 2.75 -13.47
C LEU A 701 49.05 1.37 -12.94
N LYS A 702 48.44 0.53 -13.79
CA LYS A 702 48.01 -0.83 -13.47
C LYS A 702 48.25 -1.75 -14.66
N ASN A 703 48.64 -2.99 -14.38
CA ASN A 703 48.83 -3.99 -15.42
C ASN A 703 47.56 -4.82 -15.67
N ASP A 704 46.67 -4.90 -14.67
CA ASP A 704 45.39 -5.61 -14.80
C ASP A 704 44.29 -4.65 -15.28
N ASN A 705 43.66 -5.02 -16.39
CA ASN A 705 42.57 -4.26 -17.00
C ASN A 705 41.27 -5.06 -16.91
N TYR A 706 40.19 -4.39 -16.54
CA TYR A 706 38.90 -5.00 -16.26
C TYR A 706 37.83 -4.37 -17.15
N PHE A 707 37.23 -5.18 -18.02
CA PHE A 707 36.09 -4.78 -18.84
C PHE A 707 34.82 -5.42 -18.27
N ILE A 708 33.98 -4.59 -17.65
CA ILE A 708 32.78 -5.04 -16.94
C ILE A 708 31.62 -5.17 -17.93
N PHE A 709 30.97 -6.32 -17.98
CA PHE A 709 29.75 -6.51 -18.77
C PHE A 709 28.60 -5.78 -18.10
N ASP A 710 27.94 -4.89 -18.84
CA ASP A 710 26.71 -4.25 -18.41
C ASP A 710 25.50 -5.22 -18.50
N THR A 711 24.30 -4.70 -18.27
CA THR A 711 23.08 -5.53 -18.29
C THR A 711 22.84 -6.18 -19.65
N LEU A 712 23.02 -5.42 -20.74
CA LEU A 712 22.75 -5.91 -22.10
C LEU A 712 23.81 -6.94 -22.52
N SER A 713 25.09 -6.66 -22.27
CA SER A 713 26.19 -7.59 -22.53
C SER A 713 26.04 -8.90 -21.76
N LYS A 714 25.59 -8.86 -20.50
CA LYS A 714 25.31 -10.07 -19.71
C LYS A 714 24.13 -10.88 -20.26
N MET A 715 23.09 -10.21 -20.77
CA MET A 715 21.96 -10.87 -21.43
C MET A 715 22.42 -11.56 -22.70
N THR A 716 23.20 -10.87 -23.53
CA THR A 716 23.79 -11.44 -24.75
C THR A 716 24.67 -12.64 -24.44
N LEU A 717 25.58 -12.54 -23.45
CA LEU A 717 26.39 -13.67 -23.00
C LEU A 717 25.53 -14.87 -22.55
N SER A 718 24.47 -14.62 -21.79
CA SER A 718 23.55 -15.67 -21.35
C SER A 718 22.81 -16.33 -22.52
N ASN A 719 22.45 -15.56 -23.56
CA ASN A 719 21.77 -16.08 -24.75
C ASN A 719 22.72 -16.91 -25.63
N LEU A 720 23.96 -16.47 -25.82
CA LEU A 720 24.98 -17.26 -26.51
C LEU A 720 25.19 -18.63 -25.84
N HIS A 721 25.31 -18.64 -24.51
CA HIS A 721 25.39 -19.88 -23.73
C HIS A 721 24.16 -20.78 -23.93
N LYS A 722 22.95 -20.20 -23.89
CA LYS A 722 21.71 -20.94 -24.14
C LYS A 722 21.65 -21.57 -25.53
N GLU A 723 22.19 -20.89 -26.53
CA GLU A 723 22.24 -21.34 -27.92
C GLU A 723 23.40 -22.30 -28.21
N GLY A 724 24.30 -22.55 -27.25
CA GLY A 724 25.51 -23.35 -27.45
C GLY A 724 26.56 -22.67 -28.35
N LYS A 725 26.53 -21.34 -28.44
CA LYS A 725 27.49 -20.54 -29.23
C LYS A 725 28.70 -20.15 -28.38
N THR A 726 29.84 -19.93 -29.03
CA THR A 726 31.05 -19.37 -28.39
C THR A 726 30.93 -17.86 -28.19
N LEU A 727 31.57 -17.33 -27.15
CA LEU A 727 31.73 -15.89 -27.00
C LEU A 727 32.95 -15.43 -27.79
N LYS A 728 32.74 -14.52 -28.75
CA LYS A 728 33.79 -13.94 -29.59
C LYS A 728 33.95 -12.47 -29.26
N LEU A 729 35.18 -12.06 -28.92
CA LEU A 729 35.52 -10.70 -28.54
C LEU A 729 36.66 -10.16 -29.40
N ALA A 730 36.58 -8.90 -29.78
CA ALA A 730 37.65 -8.17 -30.46
C ALA A 730 38.14 -6.98 -29.65
N ILE A 731 39.45 -6.88 -29.45
CA ILE A 731 40.10 -5.70 -28.87
C ILE A 731 40.60 -4.82 -30.01
N LYS A 732 40.14 -3.58 -30.05
CA LYS A 732 40.60 -2.58 -31.03
C LYS A 732 41.21 -1.37 -30.34
N ALA A 733 42.19 -0.76 -31.00
CA ALA A 733 42.70 0.55 -30.64
C ALA A 733 42.03 1.66 -31.47
N THR A 734 41.91 2.85 -30.88
CA THR A 734 41.53 4.09 -31.56
C THR A 734 42.41 5.23 -31.09
N SER A 735 42.71 6.19 -31.96
CA SER A 735 43.43 7.41 -31.62
C SER A 735 42.88 8.59 -32.43
N PRO A 736 42.83 9.82 -31.90
CA PRO A 736 42.54 11.00 -32.70
C PRO A 736 43.74 11.41 -33.59
N ASP A 737 44.93 10.84 -33.34
CA ASP A 737 46.11 11.03 -34.19
C ASP A 737 46.04 10.09 -35.40
N ASN A 738 45.63 10.63 -36.55
CA ASN A 738 45.55 9.88 -37.82
C ASN A 738 46.92 9.46 -38.39
N LYS A 739 48.03 9.87 -37.78
CA LYS A 739 49.40 9.50 -38.18
C LYS A 739 50.07 8.56 -37.19
N ILE A 740 49.31 7.97 -36.28
CA ILE A 740 49.83 7.00 -35.31
C ILE A 740 50.36 5.75 -36.03
N LYS A 741 51.59 5.35 -35.68
CA LYS A 741 52.32 4.21 -36.23
C LYS A 741 53.16 3.57 -35.13
N ASP A 742 53.56 2.32 -35.30
CA ASP A 742 54.44 1.58 -34.39
C ASP A 742 53.94 1.58 -32.94
N ARG A 743 52.63 1.42 -32.78
CA ARG A 743 51.93 1.52 -31.50
C ARG A 743 51.16 0.26 -31.18
N ILE A 744 51.90 -0.82 -30.91
CA ILE A 744 51.33 -2.12 -30.56
C ILE A 744 51.41 -2.37 -29.05
N LEU A 745 50.24 -2.59 -28.46
CA LEU A 745 50.11 -3.11 -27.11
C LEU A 745 50.08 -4.64 -27.16
N LYS A 746 50.96 -5.25 -26.39
CA LYS A 746 50.99 -6.70 -26.16
C LYS A 746 50.21 -7.01 -24.90
N TRP A 747 49.18 -7.81 -25.03
CA TRP A 747 48.43 -8.34 -23.92
C TRP A 747 49.07 -9.65 -23.44
N ASP A 748 48.84 -9.97 -22.18
CA ASP A 748 49.14 -11.28 -21.64
C ASP A 748 48.13 -12.30 -22.18
N ASN A 749 48.58 -13.52 -22.40
CA ASN A 749 47.71 -14.60 -22.86
C ASN A 749 46.88 -15.20 -21.70
N HIS A 750 47.21 -14.86 -20.44
CA HIS A 750 46.37 -15.17 -19.27
C HIS A 750 45.17 -14.22 -19.22
N VAL A 751 44.25 -14.42 -20.16
CA VAL A 751 42.95 -13.74 -20.18
C VAL A 751 41.95 -14.57 -19.39
N GLU A 752 41.18 -13.91 -18.53
CA GLU A 752 40.13 -14.56 -17.75
C GLU A 752 38.79 -13.84 -17.97
N LEU A 753 37.77 -14.59 -18.41
CA LEU A 753 36.39 -14.18 -18.26
C LEU A 753 35.89 -14.65 -16.89
N GLN A 754 35.88 -13.72 -15.93
CA GLN A 754 35.46 -13.97 -14.56
C GLN A 754 33.95 -13.80 -14.46
N LEU A 755 33.25 -14.89 -14.15
CA LEU A 755 31.81 -14.93 -13.99
C LEU A 755 31.47 -15.19 -12.53
N LYS A 756 30.43 -14.50 -12.08
CA LYS A 756 29.74 -14.79 -10.84
C LYS A 756 28.30 -15.17 -11.13
N TYR A 757 27.81 -16.16 -10.41
CA TYR A 757 26.46 -16.65 -10.61
C TYR A 757 25.84 -17.17 -9.32
N ILE A 758 24.51 -17.25 -9.32
CA ILE A 758 23.72 -17.86 -8.25
C ILE A 758 22.86 -19.00 -8.81
N ASN A 759 22.56 -20.00 -7.98
CA ASN A 759 21.55 -21.00 -8.30
C ASN A 759 20.15 -20.41 -8.07
N ARG A 760 19.47 -20.10 -9.16
CA ARG A 760 18.14 -19.51 -9.20
C ARG A 760 17.48 -19.85 -10.53
N ARG A 761 16.29 -20.44 -10.47
CA ARG A 761 15.49 -20.75 -11.65
C ARG A 761 15.11 -19.46 -12.39
N ARG A 762 15.29 -19.45 -13.71
CA ARG A 762 14.97 -18.28 -14.56
C ARG A 762 13.49 -18.18 -14.91
N LYS A 763 12.89 -19.32 -15.25
CA LYS A 763 11.49 -19.41 -15.69
C LYS A 763 10.60 -19.83 -14.52
N PRO A 764 9.38 -19.28 -14.41
CA PRO A 764 8.42 -19.80 -13.46
C PRO A 764 8.06 -21.27 -13.78
N LEU A 765 7.33 -21.89 -12.87
CA LEU A 765 6.71 -23.20 -13.12
C LEU A 765 5.58 -23.06 -14.14
N ASP A 766 5.16 -24.20 -14.69
CA ASP A 766 4.05 -24.25 -15.63
C ASP A 766 2.73 -23.83 -14.94
N PRO A 767 1.83 -23.13 -15.65
CA PRO A 767 0.50 -22.83 -15.14
C PRO A 767 -0.28 -24.10 -14.80
N VAL A 768 -1.17 -24.00 -13.81
CA VAL A 768 -2.07 -25.12 -13.49
C VAL A 768 -3.03 -25.38 -14.64
N GLN A 769 -3.51 -26.61 -14.77
CA GLN A 769 -4.51 -27.00 -15.77
C GLN A 769 -5.85 -27.35 -15.10
N ASN A 770 -6.90 -27.41 -15.92
CA ASN A 770 -8.23 -27.92 -15.54
C ASN A 770 -8.81 -27.27 -14.26
N VAL A 771 -8.65 -25.95 -14.12
CA VAL A 771 -9.28 -25.20 -13.03
C VAL A 771 -10.80 -25.32 -13.16
N LYS A 772 -11.47 -25.78 -12.11
CA LYS A 772 -12.93 -26.00 -12.07
C LYS A 772 -13.54 -25.31 -10.86
N ILE A 773 -14.79 -24.89 -11.03
CA ILE A 773 -15.65 -24.42 -9.95
C ILE A 773 -16.70 -25.49 -9.67
N THR A 774 -16.93 -25.76 -8.39
CA THR A 774 -18.10 -26.51 -7.90
C THR A 774 -18.72 -25.80 -6.71
N LYS A 775 -20.00 -26.07 -6.41
CA LYS A 775 -20.66 -25.58 -5.19
C LYS A 775 -20.72 -26.70 -4.15
N VAL A 776 -20.10 -26.48 -2.99
CA VAL A 776 -20.12 -27.45 -1.88
C VAL A 776 -20.48 -26.72 -0.59
N ASN A 777 -21.55 -27.16 0.09
CA ASN A 777 -22.02 -26.58 1.35
C ASN A 777 -22.24 -25.06 1.31
N GLY A 778 -22.75 -24.54 0.19
CA GLY A 778 -22.98 -23.10 0.01
C GLY A 778 -21.69 -22.27 -0.18
N LEU A 779 -20.58 -22.90 -0.54
CA LEU A 779 -19.31 -22.24 -0.85
C LEU A 779 -18.87 -22.54 -2.28
N VAL A 780 -18.15 -21.59 -2.88
CA VAL A 780 -17.44 -21.82 -4.14
C VAL A 780 -16.17 -22.61 -3.83
N LYS A 781 -16.09 -23.82 -4.35
CA LYS A 781 -14.89 -24.67 -4.29
C LYS A 781 -14.17 -24.59 -5.63
N LEU A 782 -12.87 -24.31 -5.57
CA LEU A 782 -11.95 -24.33 -6.70
C LEU A 782 -11.10 -25.60 -6.62
N THR A 783 -10.87 -26.25 -7.75
CA THR A 783 -9.94 -27.40 -7.89
C THR A 783 -9.12 -27.24 -9.16
N TRP A 784 -7.90 -27.77 -9.18
CA TRP A 784 -7.02 -27.77 -10.35
C TRP A 784 -6.11 -29.02 -10.33
N ASP A 785 -5.43 -29.28 -11.45
CA ASP A 785 -4.49 -30.40 -11.54
C ASP A 785 -3.14 -30.07 -10.88
N GLU A 786 -2.48 -31.09 -10.35
CA GLU A 786 -1.14 -30.95 -9.77
C GLU A 786 -0.09 -30.68 -10.85
N VAL A 787 0.83 -29.75 -10.59
CA VAL A 787 1.98 -29.47 -11.45
C VAL A 787 3.13 -30.40 -11.03
N GLU A 788 3.46 -31.38 -11.86
CA GLU A 788 4.54 -32.33 -11.59
C GLU A 788 5.92 -31.67 -11.78
N HIS A 789 6.48 -31.12 -10.70
CA HIS A 789 7.82 -30.54 -10.73
C HIS A 789 8.49 -30.57 -9.33
N ASN A 790 9.77 -30.96 -9.27
CA ASN A 790 10.51 -31.09 -8.00
C ASN A 790 10.63 -29.77 -7.21
N ASP A 791 10.69 -28.65 -7.91
CA ASP A 791 10.77 -27.30 -7.31
C ASP A 791 9.40 -26.69 -6.92
N LEU A 792 8.28 -27.42 -7.09
CA LEU A 792 6.97 -26.91 -6.71
C LEU A 792 6.90 -26.68 -5.20
N VAL A 793 6.59 -25.43 -4.82
CA VAL A 793 6.34 -25.08 -3.41
C VAL A 793 4.85 -25.09 -3.10
N GLY A 794 4.03 -24.65 -4.04
CA GLY A 794 2.57 -24.68 -3.92
C GLY A 794 1.86 -23.79 -4.93
N TYR A 795 0.63 -23.45 -4.59
CA TYR A 795 -0.30 -22.68 -5.39
C TYR A 795 -0.78 -21.44 -4.64
N TYR A 796 -1.11 -20.41 -5.39
CA TYR A 796 -1.66 -19.16 -4.89
C TYR A 796 -2.94 -18.84 -5.65
N VAL A 797 -4.01 -18.50 -4.93
CA VAL A 797 -5.32 -18.22 -5.53
C VAL A 797 -5.75 -16.80 -5.17
N VAL A 798 -6.11 -16.04 -6.20
CA VAL A 798 -6.56 -14.65 -6.08
C VAL A 798 -7.95 -14.50 -6.66
N ARG A 799 -8.78 -13.69 -6.00
CA ARG A 799 -10.11 -13.30 -6.48
C ARG A 799 -10.17 -11.81 -6.77
N ASN A 800 -10.76 -11.43 -7.90
CA ASN A 800 -11.08 -10.05 -8.24
C ASN A 800 -12.53 -9.97 -8.77
N SER A 801 -13.25 -8.91 -8.42
CA SER A 801 -14.68 -8.73 -8.76
C SER A 801 -14.91 -7.91 -10.03
N PHE A 802 -13.86 -7.30 -10.59
CA PHE A 802 -13.96 -6.33 -11.67
C PHE A 802 -13.29 -6.79 -12.97
N HIS A 803 -12.12 -7.44 -12.86
CA HIS A 803 -11.38 -7.97 -14.00
C HIS A 803 -10.64 -9.26 -13.62
N VAL A 804 -10.08 -9.94 -14.62
CA VAL A 804 -9.25 -11.13 -14.40
C VAL A 804 -7.96 -10.73 -13.67
N PRO A 805 -7.61 -11.37 -12.54
CA PRO A 805 -6.33 -11.15 -11.88
C PRO A 805 -5.15 -11.57 -12.77
N LYS A 806 -4.27 -10.63 -13.13
CA LYS A 806 -3.08 -10.93 -13.95
C LYS A 806 -1.78 -11.01 -13.15
N ASN A 807 -1.81 -10.61 -11.88
CA ASN A 807 -0.71 -10.71 -10.93
C ASN A 807 -1.22 -11.35 -9.63
N PHE A 808 -0.38 -12.08 -8.91
CA PHE A 808 -0.78 -12.74 -7.66
C PHE A 808 -1.20 -11.75 -6.54
N SER A 809 -0.86 -10.46 -6.69
CA SER A 809 -1.28 -9.39 -5.78
C SER A 809 -2.55 -8.65 -6.26
N ASP A 810 -3.04 -8.97 -7.45
CA ASP A 810 -4.13 -8.27 -8.14
C ASP A 810 -5.51 -8.74 -7.67
N GLY A 811 -5.83 -8.44 -6.41
CA GLY A 811 -7.10 -8.76 -5.78
C GLY A 811 -6.95 -9.29 -4.37
N VAL A 812 -7.91 -10.10 -3.95
CA VAL A 812 -7.97 -10.68 -2.61
C VAL A 812 -7.36 -12.09 -2.64
N LYS A 813 -6.34 -12.33 -1.81
CA LYS A 813 -5.79 -13.68 -1.60
C LYS A 813 -6.86 -14.58 -0.98
N ILE A 814 -7.15 -15.70 -1.63
CA ILE A 814 -8.03 -16.76 -1.14
C ILE A 814 -7.22 -17.90 -0.54
N TYR A 815 -6.13 -18.29 -1.20
CA TYR A 815 -5.32 -19.44 -0.81
C TYR A 815 -3.82 -19.23 -1.07
N GLY A 816 -3.00 -19.95 -0.30
CA GLY A 816 -1.56 -20.06 -0.50
C GLY A 816 -1.04 -21.29 0.24
N GLY A 817 -0.73 -22.36 -0.48
CA GLY A 817 -0.36 -23.66 0.11
C GLY A 817 -0.18 -24.74 -0.95
N LYS A 818 -0.06 -26.01 -0.54
CA LYS A 818 0.26 -27.15 -1.43
C LYS A 818 -0.95 -27.89 -2.00
N ASP A 819 -2.12 -27.70 -1.41
CA ASP A 819 -3.33 -28.40 -1.84
C ASP A 819 -3.73 -27.96 -3.25
N THR A 820 -4.34 -28.86 -4.00
CA THR A 820 -4.88 -28.63 -5.35
C THR A 820 -6.35 -28.17 -5.33
N TYR A 821 -6.80 -27.67 -4.18
CA TYR A 821 -8.15 -27.15 -4.01
C TYR A 821 -8.19 -26.04 -2.96
N THR A 822 -9.24 -25.21 -3.02
CA THR A 822 -9.55 -24.28 -1.95
C THR A 822 -11.04 -23.91 -1.94
N TYR A 823 -11.48 -23.28 -0.86
CA TYR A 823 -12.83 -22.73 -0.71
C TYR A 823 -12.76 -21.21 -0.59
N ASP A 824 -13.60 -20.52 -1.35
CA ASP A 824 -13.83 -19.08 -1.12
C ASP A 824 -14.80 -18.89 0.05
N ASN A 825 -14.27 -18.98 1.27
CA ASN A 825 -15.04 -18.91 2.53
C ASN A 825 -15.78 -17.58 2.73
N PHE A 826 -15.43 -16.55 1.96
CA PHE A 826 -15.93 -15.20 2.13
C PHE A 826 -16.66 -14.69 0.88
N GLY A 827 -16.65 -15.43 -0.23
CA GLY A 827 -17.26 -14.98 -1.46
C GLY A 827 -18.77 -15.07 -1.46
N SER A 828 -19.44 -13.99 -1.86
CA SER A 828 -20.86 -14.01 -2.21
C SER A 828 -21.14 -14.94 -3.38
N LEU A 829 -22.23 -15.70 -3.28
CA LEU A 829 -22.71 -16.56 -4.36
C LEU A 829 -23.51 -15.81 -5.44
N ASP A 830 -23.87 -14.54 -5.20
CA ASP A 830 -24.79 -13.76 -6.05
C ASP A 830 -24.08 -12.72 -6.95
N LYS A 831 -22.75 -12.77 -7.02
CA LYS A 831 -21.95 -11.83 -7.80
C LYS A 831 -20.99 -12.54 -8.74
N LYS A 832 -20.91 -12.02 -9.97
CA LYS A 832 -19.88 -12.39 -10.92
C LYS A 832 -18.51 -11.99 -10.38
N LYS A 833 -17.50 -12.83 -10.61
CA LYS A 833 -16.11 -12.62 -10.16
C LYS A 833 -15.16 -13.53 -10.91
N TYR A 834 -13.88 -13.23 -10.81
CA TYR A 834 -12.80 -13.94 -11.48
C TYR A 834 -11.83 -14.50 -10.45
N TYR A 835 -11.40 -15.74 -10.67
CA TYR A 835 -10.36 -16.39 -9.91
C TYR A 835 -9.16 -16.64 -10.81
N SER A 836 -7.95 -16.44 -10.29
CA SER A 836 -6.71 -16.85 -10.95
C SER A 836 -5.89 -17.72 -10.00
N VAL A 837 -5.38 -18.84 -10.53
CA VAL A 837 -4.51 -19.77 -9.83
C VAL A 837 -3.10 -19.68 -10.43
N PHE A 838 -2.11 -19.57 -9.55
CA PHE A 838 -0.69 -19.49 -9.88
C PHE A 838 0.05 -20.64 -9.19
N SER A 839 0.91 -21.37 -9.89
CA SER A 839 1.92 -22.22 -9.24
C SER A 839 3.16 -21.37 -8.92
N TYR A 840 3.92 -21.73 -7.88
CA TYR A 840 5.15 -21.02 -7.53
C TYR A 840 6.25 -21.92 -6.96
N ASP A 841 7.49 -21.50 -7.18
CA ASP A 841 8.72 -22.17 -6.74
C ASP A 841 9.33 -21.54 -5.46
N ASN A 842 10.56 -21.95 -5.10
CA ASN A 842 11.28 -21.46 -3.92
C ASN A 842 11.78 -20.01 -4.04
N VAL A 843 11.79 -19.44 -5.24
CA VAL A 843 12.22 -18.07 -5.59
C VAL A 843 11.01 -17.11 -5.64
N PRO A 844 9.86 -17.54 -5.08
CA PRO A 844 8.51 -17.24 -5.54
C PRO A 844 8.35 -16.71 -6.98
N ASN A 845 8.85 -17.44 -7.99
CA ASN A 845 8.48 -17.19 -9.37
C ASN A 845 7.07 -17.76 -9.64
N TYR A 846 6.07 -16.88 -9.67
CA TYR A 846 4.70 -17.27 -10.00
C TYR A 846 4.55 -17.55 -11.50
N SER A 847 3.82 -18.60 -11.85
CA SER A 847 3.43 -18.94 -13.22
C SER A 847 2.59 -17.83 -13.87
N LEU A 848 2.33 -17.96 -15.18
CA LEU A 848 1.17 -17.28 -15.75
C LEU A 848 -0.12 -17.76 -15.05
N PRO A 849 -1.12 -16.89 -14.87
CA PRO A 849 -2.37 -17.27 -14.24
C PRO A 849 -3.20 -18.17 -15.14
N THR A 850 -3.75 -19.24 -14.58
CA THR A 850 -4.92 -19.91 -15.15
C THR A 850 -6.16 -19.36 -14.45
N HIS A 851 -7.08 -18.80 -15.22
CA HIS A 851 -8.24 -18.10 -14.67
C HIS A 851 -9.55 -18.82 -14.98
N ILE A 852 -10.54 -18.60 -14.12
CA ILE A 852 -11.91 -19.05 -14.31
C ILE A 852 -12.87 -17.97 -13.82
N GLU A 853 -13.97 -17.78 -14.55
CA GLU A 853 -15.05 -16.90 -14.16
C GLU A 853 -16.08 -17.68 -13.33
N TYR A 854 -16.51 -17.10 -12.22
CA TYR A 854 -17.75 -17.48 -11.55
C TYR A 854 -18.86 -16.52 -11.98
N ASN A 855 -19.89 -17.09 -12.60
CA ASN A 855 -21.10 -16.41 -13.01
C ASN A 855 -22.29 -16.97 -12.19
N PRO A 856 -22.93 -16.18 -11.32
CA PRO A 856 -23.98 -16.68 -10.44
C PRO A 856 -25.20 -17.28 -11.17
N LEU A 857 -25.35 -17.03 -12.47
CA LEU A 857 -26.43 -17.55 -13.31
C LEU A 857 -26.15 -18.95 -13.89
N GLU A 858 -24.94 -19.46 -13.75
CA GLU A 858 -24.55 -20.78 -14.25
C GLU A 858 -24.75 -21.90 -13.20
N VAL A 859 -24.88 -23.13 -13.70
CA VAL A 859 -24.97 -24.34 -12.88
C VAL A 859 -23.55 -24.87 -12.63
N TYR A 860 -23.19 -25.00 -11.35
CA TYR A 860 -21.86 -25.41 -10.87
C TYR A 860 -21.94 -26.57 -9.89
#